data_AF-K9RLK3-F1
#
_entry.id   AF-K9RLK3-F1
#
_cell.length_a   1.000
_cell.length_b   1.000
_cell.length_c   1.000
_cell.angle_alpha   90.00
_cell.angle_beta   90.00
_cell.angle_gamma   90.00
#
_symmetry.space_group_name_H-M   'P 1'
#
loop_
_entity.id
_entity.type
_entity.pdbx_description
1 polymer ?
#
loop_
_entity_poly.entity_id
_entity_poly.type
_entity_poly.pdbx_seq_one_letter_code
_entity_poly.pdbx_strand_id
1 'polypeptide(L)'
;MAKNVILMIGDGMGWEMARAAAIQKQITQGKTGATLTDFYTEGKGTGLSFQELDKYAIATTSGTYIDGDKSNSALKGDTLERETGVAVVREGFEQESLPGENADGEFEPAQVIGFFPELREGSIAPILGEFDPNFDERPIFAENEDGELVQVGGFLNAYDTTKGRDLPWLKDEDPDYPKNLFPDSANTATTLYSGVKSYSGAIGVDIYEDDIQTIGEKARELGKSFGVVSSVPFNHATPGSALGHVSQRNKLTETSRVTNNKVALDENGVPLHEEHGDGSHEGEPVFELDENGNKIPIEDDNILFQILNESQPELILAGGHPDGRGDERYMDLETLEKLRNGETVYTFTERGENAAQTLAEVASEIDVEQGEKLFGLYGARGQGGNLPWSTANGDYSNTGLSSRLDAVRPLEEGETDEQFIASEQDANPTLAQLTTAALDVLGDDEDGFWVSIEGGDIDWAAHDNNLDNMIGATLDFADSVEVVQDWIEENGGYEENLLIVTADHDHYLTLNEDFPELLREFGAEALTTAVDDNGNVLATEVDQAGVALEEPRKVDNLDPDASGHYWGSNPDVKVGWSHHTTIPVPVYYQGAGSEFLDDSVGKGFEQYGFDVPGVEGLIDQVHIAQAQFAAFENKNTPDTPSSGSGNNAPTLVSGTVEGDTLIAGIDFKGTGDTVFAGAGDDEIDLAFSGEGKNRVDAGSGNDVIYLSSQNRVLGGGGDDKFFATGGGNIISGGEGADQFWIVTGEIAEAANIIVDFEAGTDVIGILGSASLGIDASTLELTEMDGSTKVAFGENTLAMLNGVTGLDVGESVVFA
;
A
#
# COMPACT_ATOMS: atom_id res chain seq x y z
N MET A 1 -27.33 13.59 1.45
CA MET A 1 -26.57 12.61 2.25
C MET A 1 -26.84 11.30 1.55
N ALA A 2 -25.82 10.66 1.02
CA ALA A 2 -25.98 9.29 0.53
C ALA A 2 -26.24 8.38 1.75
N LYS A 3 -27.19 7.46 1.62
CA LYS A 3 -27.29 6.32 2.53
C LYS A 3 -26.07 5.43 2.30
N ASN A 4 -25.80 5.06 1.04
CA ASN A 4 -24.71 4.15 0.68
C ASN A 4 -23.73 4.81 -0.30
N VAL A 5 -22.45 4.51 -0.15
CA VAL A 5 -21.38 4.94 -1.06
C VAL A 5 -20.63 3.71 -1.55
N ILE A 6 -20.63 3.50 -2.87
CA ILE A 6 -19.96 2.39 -3.53
C ILE A 6 -18.85 2.95 -4.42
N LEU A 7 -17.61 2.56 -4.12
CA LEU A 7 -16.45 2.84 -4.95
C LEU A 7 -16.03 1.56 -5.66
N MET A 8 -15.86 1.61 -6.99
CA MET A 8 -15.39 0.50 -7.78
C MET A 8 -14.09 0.86 -8.48
N ILE A 9 -13.07 0.02 -8.32
CA ILE A 9 -11.71 0.25 -8.81
C ILE A 9 -11.32 -0.88 -9.76
N GLY A 10 -11.09 -0.59 -11.03
CA GLY A 10 -10.32 -1.48 -11.88
C GLY A 10 -8.84 -1.17 -11.68
N ASP A 11 -8.10 -2.01 -10.94
CA ASP A 11 -6.67 -1.77 -10.68
C ASP A 11 -5.92 -1.70 -12.02
N GLY A 12 -5.14 -0.65 -12.25
CA GLY A 12 -4.46 -0.39 -13.52
C GLY A 12 -5.36 -0.09 -14.74
N MET A 13 -6.70 -0.01 -14.60
CA MET A 13 -7.67 0.09 -15.72
C MET A 13 -7.62 1.44 -16.46
N GLY A 14 -6.64 1.58 -17.33
CA GLY A 14 -6.47 2.70 -18.24
C GLY A 14 -7.63 2.92 -19.23
N TRP A 15 -7.69 4.10 -19.85
CA TRP A 15 -8.76 4.42 -20.83
C TRP A 15 -8.74 3.49 -22.05
N GLU A 16 -7.55 3.14 -22.54
CA GLU A 16 -7.40 2.22 -23.67
C GLU A 16 -7.77 0.77 -23.31
N MET A 17 -7.69 0.39 -22.03
CA MET A 17 -8.10 -0.93 -21.54
C MET A 17 -9.63 -1.08 -21.55
N ALA A 18 -10.31 -0.10 -20.94
CA ALA A 18 -11.76 0.03 -21.01
C ALA A 18 -12.24 0.07 -22.47
N ARG A 19 -11.46 0.66 -23.39
CA ARG A 19 -11.75 0.68 -24.82
C ARG A 19 -11.53 -0.65 -25.53
N ALA A 20 -10.44 -1.36 -25.25
CA ALA A 20 -10.21 -2.71 -25.78
C ALA A 20 -11.38 -3.65 -25.38
N ALA A 21 -11.78 -3.62 -24.11
CA ALA A 21 -12.91 -4.41 -23.61
C ALA A 21 -14.26 -3.97 -24.19
N ALA A 22 -14.52 -2.66 -24.28
CA ALA A 22 -15.73 -2.15 -24.93
C ALA A 22 -15.83 -2.56 -26.42
N ILE A 23 -14.71 -2.57 -27.14
CA ILE A 23 -14.63 -3.02 -28.53
C ILE A 23 -14.92 -4.52 -28.60
N GLN A 24 -14.33 -5.35 -27.72
CA GLN A 24 -14.62 -6.79 -27.64
C GLN A 24 -16.11 -7.05 -27.37
N LYS A 25 -16.70 -6.47 -26.31
CA LYS A 25 -18.14 -6.65 -25.97
C LYS A 25 -19.03 -6.29 -27.17
N GLN A 26 -18.70 -5.22 -27.88
CA GLN A 26 -19.42 -4.81 -29.11
C GLN A 26 -19.22 -5.75 -30.30
N ILE A 27 -18.02 -6.27 -30.54
CA ILE A 27 -17.75 -7.26 -31.61
C ILE A 27 -18.53 -8.54 -31.34
N THR A 28 -18.51 -9.05 -30.10
CA THR A 28 -19.27 -10.22 -29.66
C THR A 28 -20.79 -10.02 -29.78
N GLN A 29 -21.29 -8.80 -29.54
CA GLN A 29 -22.68 -8.39 -29.81
C GLN A 29 -23.00 -8.20 -31.31
N GLY A 30 -22.02 -8.38 -32.21
CA GLY A 30 -22.19 -8.34 -33.67
C GLY A 30 -22.00 -6.96 -34.31
N LYS A 31 -21.41 -5.98 -33.62
CA LYS A 31 -20.99 -4.72 -34.23
C LYS A 31 -19.87 -4.97 -35.25
N THR A 32 -19.98 -4.34 -36.41
CA THR A 32 -18.98 -4.45 -37.48
C THR A 32 -18.31 -3.11 -37.73
N GLY A 33 -16.98 -3.09 -37.64
CA GLY A 33 -16.10 -1.99 -38.01
C GLY A 33 -14.71 -2.56 -38.30
N ALA A 34 -13.84 -1.81 -38.96
CA ALA A 34 -12.43 -2.17 -39.11
C ALA A 34 -11.52 -1.25 -38.31
N THR A 35 -12.00 -0.04 -38.01
CA THR A 35 -11.20 1.04 -37.44
C THR A 35 -11.73 1.47 -36.07
N LEU A 36 -10.90 2.04 -35.19
CA LEU A 36 -11.38 2.59 -33.91
C LEU A 36 -12.45 3.68 -34.14
N THR A 37 -12.38 4.41 -35.26
CA THR A 37 -13.40 5.37 -35.70
C THR A 37 -14.78 4.73 -35.97
N ASP A 38 -14.86 3.42 -36.29
CA ASP A 38 -16.14 2.69 -36.38
C ASP A 38 -16.73 2.34 -34.99
N PHE A 39 -15.93 2.48 -33.93
CA PHE A 39 -16.30 2.22 -32.54
C PHE A 39 -16.50 3.52 -31.76
N TYR A 40 -15.48 3.96 -31.01
CA TYR A 40 -15.40 5.29 -30.41
C TYR A 40 -13.93 5.70 -30.26
N THR A 41 -13.68 7.01 -30.23
CA THR A 41 -12.33 7.58 -30.30
C THR A 41 -11.96 8.49 -29.14
N GLU A 42 -12.92 8.93 -28.32
CA GLU A 42 -12.69 9.92 -27.27
C GLU A 42 -13.81 9.91 -26.21
N GLY A 43 -13.54 10.54 -25.07
CA GLY A 43 -14.51 10.78 -24.00
C GLY A 43 -14.89 9.53 -23.21
N LYS A 44 -16.12 9.55 -22.67
CA LYS A 44 -16.73 8.49 -21.85
C LYS A 44 -16.77 7.11 -22.52
N GLY A 45 -16.65 7.04 -23.85
CA GLY A 45 -16.79 5.79 -24.58
C GLY A 45 -18.22 5.23 -24.59
N THR A 46 -18.35 3.96 -24.97
CA THR A 46 -19.63 3.23 -25.04
C THR A 46 -19.39 1.73 -25.22
N GLY A 47 -20.16 0.91 -24.51
CA GLY A 47 -20.13 -0.57 -24.63
C GLY A 47 -20.01 -1.32 -23.31
N LEU A 48 -19.53 -0.66 -22.25
CA LEU A 48 -19.46 -1.20 -20.89
C LEU A 48 -20.49 -0.51 -19.98
N SER A 49 -20.94 -1.21 -18.94
CA SER A 49 -21.93 -0.81 -17.93
C SER A 49 -21.62 0.55 -17.27
N PHE A 50 -20.40 0.73 -16.76
CA PHE A 50 -19.94 2.01 -16.19
C PHE A 50 -19.96 3.17 -17.20
N GLN A 51 -19.87 2.88 -18.50
CA GLN A 51 -19.98 3.90 -19.55
C GLN A 51 -21.44 4.35 -19.80
N GLU A 52 -22.42 3.79 -19.07
CA GLU A 52 -23.81 4.21 -19.10
C GLU A 52 -24.14 5.26 -18.00
N LEU A 53 -23.43 5.27 -16.86
CA LEU A 53 -23.62 6.19 -15.71
C LEU A 53 -23.69 7.68 -16.09
N ASP A 54 -24.62 8.46 -15.53
CA ASP A 54 -24.94 9.81 -16.05
C ASP A 54 -23.74 10.76 -16.29
N LYS A 55 -22.70 10.70 -15.43
CA LYS A 55 -21.58 11.65 -15.44
C LYS A 55 -20.23 10.99 -15.72
N TYR A 56 -19.27 11.80 -16.14
CA TYR A 56 -17.93 11.38 -16.53
C TYR A 56 -16.91 12.49 -16.27
N ALA A 57 -15.74 12.11 -15.76
CA ALA A 57 -14.56 12.94 -15.59
C ALA A 57 -13.30 12.10 -15.87
N ILE A 58 -12.15 12.75 -15.75
CA ILE A 58 -10.83 12.12 -15.88
C ILE A 58 -10.01 12.59 -14.67
N ALA A 59 -9.37 11.66 -13.96
CA ALA A 59 -8.60 11.96 -12.76
C ALA A 59 -7.09 11.84 -12.99
N THR A 60 -6.32 12.80 -12.51
CA THR A 60 -4.87 12.71 -12.43
C THR A 60 -4.45 11.64 -11.42
N THR A 61 -3.48 10.82 -11.82
CA THR A 61 -2.87 9.77 -11.01
C THR A 61 -1.46 10.22 -10.64
N SER A 62 -1.18 10.32 -9.35
CA SER A 62 0.12 10.78 -8.87
C SER A 62 0.41 10.29 -7.47
N GLY A 63 1.59 9.72 -7.29
CA GLY A 63 2.20 9.45 -5.99
C GLY A 63 3.04 10.62 -5.50
N THR A 64 3.48 10.51 -4.25
CA THR A 64 4.40 11.46 -3.60
C THR A 64 5.84 10.97 -3.70
N TYR A 65 6.81 11.88 -3.84
CA TYR A 65 8.22 11.56 -4.13
C TYR A 65 9.16 12.17 -3.11
N ILE A 66 10.00 11.35 -2.46
CA ILE A 66 10.78 11.74 -1.28
C ILE A 66 12.27 11.46 -1.53
N ASP A 67 13.10 12.51 -1.47
CA ASP A 67 14.56 12.48 -1.68
C ASP A 67 15.02 11.69 -2.94
N GLY A 68 14.29 11.88 -4.05
CA GLY A 68 14.59 11.19 -5.32
C GLY A 68 14.16 9.72 -5.38
N ASP A 69 13.67 9.15 -4.28
CA ASP A 69 13.09 7.80 -4.23
C ASP A 69 11.55 7.84 -4.30
N LYS A 70 10.97 6.76 -4.82
CA LYS A 70 9.53 6.52 -4.88
C LYS A 70 9.00 5.86 -3.60
N SER A 71 9.83 5.02 -2.98
CA SER A 71 9.40 4.04 -1.97
C SER A 71 9.83 4.38 -0.54
N ASN A 72 10.46 5.55 -0.36
CA ASN A 72 10.85 6.07 0.95
C ASN A 72 9.75 6.96 1.53
N SER A 73 9.54 6.84 2.84
CA SER A 73 8.84 7.81 3.66
C SER A 73 9.75 8.99 4.00
N ALA A 74 9.17 10.08 4.48
CA ALA A 74 9.92 11.23 5.00
C ALA A 74 10.82 10.87 6.20
N LEU A 75 10.51 9.77 6.89
CA LEU A 75 11.29 9.26 8.02
C LEU A 75 12.61 8.58 7.60
N LYS A 76 12.68 8.04 6.38
CA LYS A 76 13.88 7.36 5.84
C LYS A 76 14.80 8.31 5.06
N GLY A 77 14.43 9.58 4.99
CA GLY A 77 15.09 10.63 4.19
C GLY A 77 16.41 11.17 4.73
N ASP A 78 17.13 10.42 5.58
CA ASP A 78 18.53 10.71 5.86
C ASP A 78 19.43 9.51 5.52
N THR A 79 19.95 9.54 4.29
CA THR A 79 21.16 8.80 3.93
C THR A 79 22.27 9.75 3.48
N LEU A 80 22.33 10.95 4.08
CA LEU A 80 23.52 11.79 4.03
C LEU A 80 24.60 11.23 4.98
N GLU A 81 25.13 10.05 4.62
CA GLU A 81 26.52 9.71 4.92
C GLU A 81 27.43 10.75 4.24
N ARG A 82 27.60 11.90 4.89
CA ARG A 82 28.44 13.01 4.44
C ARG A 82 29.63 13.29 5.33
N GLU A 83 29.94 12.38 6.25
CA GLU A 83 31.25 12.26 6.88
C GLU A 83 31.79 10.83 6.68
N THR A 84 32.46 10.53 5.56
CA THR A 84 33.91 10.76 5.49
C THR A 84 34.34 11.22 4.09
N GLY A 85 34.88 12.44 4.00
CA GLY A 85 35.10 13.08 2.71
C GLY A 85 36.25 12.51 1.87
N VAL A 86 36.01 12.32 0.57
CA VAL A 86 36.78 12.94 -0.54
C VAL A 86 35.88 13.00 -1.78
N ALA A 87 35.71 14.19 -2.35
CA ALA A 87 35.06 14.36 -3.67
C ALA A 87 36.07 14.68 -4.79
N VAL A 88 35.64 14.38 -6.02
CA VAL A 88 36.20 14.83 -7.32
C VAL A 88 37.44 14.09 -7.84
N VAL A 89 37.27 13.35 -8.96
CA VAL A 89 37.66 13.79 -10.32
C VAL A 89 36.95 12.92 -11.38
N ARG A 90 36.17 13.54 -12.28
CA ARG A 90 36.01 13.07 -13.67
C ARG A 90 37.11 13.72 -14.51
N GLU A 91 37.92 12.92 -15.20
CA GLU A 91 38.18 13.00 -16.66
C GLU A 91 39.32 12.04 -17.05
N GLY A 92 38.98 10.99 -17.82
CA GLY A 92 39.94 10.15 -18.55
C GLY A 92 40.68 9.05 -17.76
N PHE A 93 40.06 7.88 -17.58
CA PHE A 93 40.77 6.58 -17.61
C PHE A 93 39.79 5.42 -17.93
N GLU A 94 40.28 4.40 -18.65
CA GLU A 94 39.52 3.23 -19.13
C GLU A 94 39.69 2.01 -18.19
N GLN A 95 38.75 1.05 -18.24
CA GLN A 95 38.77 -0.19 -17.44
C GLN A 95 38.98 -1.43 -18.34
N GLU A 96 39.94 -2.31 -18.02
CA GLU A 96 40.19 -3.58 -18.74
C GLU A 96 39.65 -4.82 -18.00
N SER A 97 38.83 -5.60 -18.73
CA SER A 97 38.62 -7.07 -18.69
C SER A 97 38.49 -7.86 -17.36
N LEU A 98 37.35 -8.53 -17.21
CA LEU A 98 37.13 -9.72 -16.37
C LEU A 98 37.64 -11.02 -17.03
N PRO A 99 37.88 -12.09 -16.25
CA PRO A 99 37.94 -13.46 -16.79
C PRO A 99 37.19 -14.54 -15.95
N GLY A 100 36.44 -15.42 -16.62
CA GLY A 100 36.39 -16.85 -16.25
C GLY A 100 35.02 -17.54 -16.13
N GLU A 101 34.62 -18.28 -17.17
CA GLU A 101 33.72 -19.45 -17.03
C GLU A 101 34.41 -20.60 -16.25
N ASN A 102 33.64 -21.55 -15.69
CA ASN A 102 33.57 -22.95 -16.21
C ASN A 102 32.88 -23.95 -15.26
N ALA A 103 32.14 -24.89 -15.88
CA ALA A 103 31.91 -26.31 -15.49
C ALA A 103 31.24 -26.61 -14.11
N ASP A 104 30.21 -27.45 -13.97
CA ASP A 104 29.94 -28.75 -14.61
C ASP A 104 28.42 -28.94 -14.85
N GLY A 105 27.97 -29.25 -16.07
CA GLY A 105 26.54 -29.24 -16.40
C GLY A 105 25.73 -30.48 -15.97
N GLU A 106 24.68 -30.26 -15.18
CA GLU A 106 23.40 -31.02 -15.14
C GLU A 106 22.32 -30.15 -14.45
N PHE A 107 21.04 -30.34 -14.79
CA PHE A 107 19.87 -29.58 -14.28
C PHE A 107 19.23 -30.27 -13.05
N GLU A 108 18.67 -29.51 -12.12
CA GLU A 108 17.48 -29.87 -11.31
C GLU A 108 16.61 -28.62 -11.08
N PRO A 109 15.28 -28.73 -10.89
CA PRO A 109 14.35 -27.59 -10.94
C PRO A 109 13.90 -27.05 -9.57
N ALA A 110 13.25 -25.88 -9.63
CA ALA A 110 12.50 -25.19 -8.58
C ALA A 110 13.28 -24.68 -7.35
N GLN A 111 13.21 -23.36 -7.12
CA GLN A 111 12.98 -22.82 -5.77
C GLN A 111 12.42 -21.39 -5.81
N VAL A 112 11.22 -21.23 -5.24
CA VAL A 112 10.79 -20.00 -4.57
C VAL A 112 11.65 -19.83 -3.32
N ILE A 113 12.11 -18.61 -3.01
CA ILE A 113 12.36 -18.06 -1.66
C ILE A 113 12.87 -16.60 -1.77
N GLY A 114 12.32 -15.74 -0.92
CA GLY A 114 12.96 -14.64 -0.20
C GLY A 114 14.01 -13.72 -0.83
N PHE A 115 13.56 -12.47 -1.03
CA PHE A 115 14.25 -11.17 -0.85
C PHE A 115 15.62 -10.86 -1.47
N PHE A 116 15.80 -9.57 -1.69
CA PHE A 116 16.96 -8.91 -2.27
C PHE A 116 18.29 -9.27 -1.57
N PRO A 117 19.30 -9.65 -2.36
CA PRO A 117 20.68 -9.27 -2.11
C PRO A 117 21.13 -8.41 -3.29
N GLU A 118 20.96 -7.10 -3.12
CA GLU A 118 21.50 -6.02 -3.95
C GLU A 118 20.94 -5.86 -5.39
N LEU A 119 20.83 -4.59 -5.81
CA LEU A 119 20.25 -4.18 -7.08
C LEU A 119 20.98 -4.76 -8.30
N ARG A 120 20.28 -5.63 -9.04
CA ARG A 120 20.50 -5.93 -10.48
C ARG A 120 21.90 -6.39 -10.91
N GLU A 121 22.15 -7.69 -10.81
CA GLU A 121 22.77 -8.42 -11.94
C GLU A 121 21.82 -9.52 -12.42
N GLY A 122 21.28 -9.36 -13.64
CA GLY A 122 20.46 -10.39 -14.31
C GLY A 122 19.06 -9.97 -14.75
N SER A 123 18.49 -8.89 -14.21
CA SER A 123 17.21 -8.37 -14.70
C SER A 123 17.36 -7.76 -16.10
N ILE A 124 17.12 -8.57 -17.15
CA ILE A 124 17.01 -8.10 -18.53
C ILE A 124 15.66 -7.42 -18.83
N ALA A 125 15.17 -6.61 -17.88
CA ALA A 125 14.40 -5.42 -18.22
C ALA A 125 15.44 -4.32 -18.50
N PRO A 126 15.55 -3.81 -19.75
CA PRO A 126 16.52 -2.77 -20.05
C PRO A 126 16.29 -1.57 -19.14
N ILE A 127 17.32 -1.19 -18.39
CA ILE A 127 17.35 0.06 -17.66
C ILE A 127 17.08 1.16 -18.69
N LEU A 128 15.97 1.91 -18.55
CA LEU A 128 15.78 3.17 -19.24
C LEU A 128 16.72 4.21 -18.62
N GLY A 129 18.01 4.04 -18.93
CA GLY A 129 19.05 4.98 -18.63
C GLY A 129 19.15 5.98 -19.78
N GLU A 130 18.46 7.10 -19.65
CA GLU A 130 19.07 8.41 -19.86
C GLU A 130 18.30 9.45 -19.05
N PHE A 131 18.83 9.74 -17.86
CA PHE A 131 18.43 10.82 -16.94
C PHE A 131 18.25 12.16 -17.67
N ASP A 132 17.11 12.83 -17.48
CA ASP A 132 16.91 14.21 -17.95
C ASP A 132 17.66 15.18 -17.02
N PRO A 133 18.74 15.85 -17.48
CA PRO A 133 19.51 16.78 -16.66
C PRO A 133 18.78 18.10 -16.34
N ASN A 134 17.49 18.21 -16.70
CA ASN A 134 16.60 19.31 -16.33
C ASN A 134 15.49 18.87 -15.36
N PHE A 135 15.46 17.60 -14.93
CA PHE A 135 14.60 17.14 -13.85
C PHE A 135 15.11 17.68 -12.51
N ASP A 136 14.20 18.16 -11.67
CA ASP A 136 14.54 18.89 -10.45
C ASP A 136 14.40 17.98 -9.23
N GLU A 137 15.46 17.19 -8.98
CA GLU A 137 15.57 16.22 -7.87
C GLU A 137 15.79 16.86 -6.50
N ARG A 138 15.60 18.17 -6.35
CA ARG A 138 15.84 18.86 -5.07
C ARG A 138 14.81 18.43 -4.01
N PRO A 139 15.22 18.36 -2.72
CA PRO A 139 14.30 18.11 -1.62
C PRO A 139 13.21 19.20 -1.58
N ILE A 140 12.05 18.82 -1.04
CA ILE A 140 10.83 19.62 -1.00
C ILE A 140 11.10 21.05 -0.51
N PHE A 141 11.83 21.13 0.60
CA PHE A 141 12.08 22.34 1.35
C PHE A 141 13.58 22.61 1.42
N ALA A 142 13.91 23.89 1.36
CA ALA A 142 15.15 24.39 1.92
C ALA A 142 14.86 25.74 2.55
N GLU A 143 15.70 26.12 3.50
CA GLU A 143 15.69 27.49 4.01
C GLU A 143 16.01 28.47 2.88
N ASN A 144 15.23 29.54 2.79
CA ASN A 144 15.61 30.71 2.00
C ASN A 144 16.77 31.47 2.71
N GLU A 145 17.27 32.53 2.07
CA GLU A 145 18.35 33.35 2.66
C GLU A 145 17.97 34.05 4.00
N ASP A 146 16.68 34.03 4.37
CA ASP A 146 16.12 34.60 5.60
C ASP A 146 15.82 33.54 6.69
N GLY A 147 16.08 32.24 6.43
CA GLY A 147 15.84 31.14 7.38
C GLY A 147 14.39 30.63 7.42
N GLU A 148 13.55 31.03 6.47
CA GLU A 148 12.20 30.46 6.34
C GLU A 148 12.25 29.23 5.42
N LEU A 149 11.67 28.12 5.86
CA LEU A 149 11.43 26.95 5.00
C LEU A 149 10.55 27.36 3.82
N VAL A 150 11.12 27.35 2.61
CA VAL A 150 10.38 27.58 1.37
C VAL A 150 10.40 26.31 0.53
N GLN A 151 9.33 26.09 -0.23
CA GLN A 151 9.30 25.02 -1.22
C GLN A 151 10.35 25.33 -2.31
N VAL A 152 11.36 24.47 -2.42
CA VAL A 152 12.41 24.58 -3.45
C VAL A 152 12.39 23.45 -4.46
N GLY A 153 11.76 22.32 -4.14
CA GLY A 153 11.81 21.08 -4.91
C GLY A 153 10.48 20.32 -4.92
N GLY A 154 10.52 19.11 -5.49
CA GLY A 154 9.32 18.33 -5.81
C GLY A 154 8.55 17.80 -4.60
N PHE A 155 7.26 17.51 -4.80
CA PHE A 155 6.51 16.57 -3.94
C PHE A 155 5.20 16.10 -4.56
N LEU A 156 4.32 17.06 -4.86
CA LEU A 156 3.03 16.83 -5.51
C LEU A 156 3.15 17.24 -6.97
N ASN A 157 3.54 16.28 -7.79
CA ASN A 157 3.53 16.44 -9.25
C ASN A 157 2.06 16.43 -9.72
N ALA A 158 1.45 17.62 -9.70
CA ALA A 158 0.29 17.89 -10.55
C ALA A 158 0.67 17.53 -11.99
N TYR A 159 -0.20 16.77 -12.66
CA TYR A 159 0.09 16.22 -13.98
C TYR A 159 0.37 17.35 -15.00
N ASP A 160 1.56 17.33 -15.59
CA ASP A 160 2.03 18.35 -16.53
C ASP A 160 1.55 18.01 -17.95
N THR A 161 0.38 18.53 -18.32
CA THR A 161 -0.18 18.35 -19.67
C THR A 161 0.62 19.04 -20.78
N THR A 162 1.69 19.78 -20.46
CA THR A 162 2.64 20.29 -21.46
C THR A 162 3.69 19.25 -21.85
N LYS A 163 3.77 18.13 -21.11
CA LYS A 163 4.62 16.96 -21.37
C LYS A 163 3.78 15.72 -21.65
N GLY A 164 2.86 15.39 -20.74
CA GLY A 164 1.90 14.31 -20.91
C GLY A 164 0.72 14.70 -21.82
N ARG A 165 -0.10 13.72 -22.21
CA ARG A 165 -1.33 13.94 -22.98
C ARG A 165 -2.39 14.72 -22.18
N ASP A 166 -2.93 15.81 -22.73
CA ASP A 166 -4.07 16.57 -22.13
C ASP A 166 -5.27 15.66 -21.80
N LEU A 167 -5.49 14.61 -22.62
CA LEU A 167 -6.60 13.66 -22.48
C LEU A 167 -6.10 12.23 -22.80
N PRO A 168 -6.62 11.17 -22.16
CA PRO A 168 -6.03 9.82 -22.23
C PRO A 168 -5.94 9.21 -23.63
N TRP A 169 -6.83 9.62 -24.54
CA TRP A 169 -6.88 9.18 -25.95
C TRP A 169 -6.04 10.01 -26.92
N LEU A 170 -5.36 11.05 -26.43
CA LEU A 170 -4.40 11.82 -27.21
C LEU A 170 -2.99 11.21 -27.09
N LYS A 171 -2.06 11.72 -27.88
CA LYS A 171 -0.65 11.32 -27.81
C LYS A 171 0.08 12.19 -26.79
N ASP A 172 1.07 11.61 -26.13
CA ASP A 172 2.00 12.36 -25.29
C ASP A 172 2.89 13.26 -26.17
N GLU A 173 3.18 14.48 -25.71
CA GLU A 173 4.17 15.36 -26.34
C GLU A 173 5.60 14.92 -25.98
N ASP A 174 5.77 14.40 -24.75
CA ASP A 174 6.94 13.66 -24.26
C ASP A 174 6.54 12.20 -23.95
N PRO A 175 6.88 11.23 -24.82
CA PRO A 175 6.55 9.81 -24.62
C PRO A 175 7.20 9.13 -23.41
N ASP A 176 8.17 9.76 -22.74
CA ASP A 176 8.80 9.18 -21.55
C ASP A 176 8.31 9.84 -20.26
N TYR A 177 7.74 11.06 -20.32
CA TYR A 177 7.07 11.70 -19.18
C TYR A 177 6.08 10.80 -18.42
N PRO A 178 5.09 10.13 -19.07
CA PRO A 178 4.11 9.31 -18.34
C PRO A 178 4.69 8.04 -17.71
N LYS A 179 5.90 7.62 -18.10
CA LYS A 179 6.64 6.48 -17.52
C LYS A 179 7.57 6.91 -16.40
N ASN A 180 7.92 8.19 -16.36
CA ASN A 180 8.57 8.76 -15.20
C ASN A 180 7.48 9.00 -14.14
N LEU A 181 7.82 8.76 -12.87
CA LEU A 181 6.93 9.10 -11.75
C LEU A 181 5.56 8.38 -11.75
N PHE A 182 5.42 7.21 -12.41
CA PHE A 182 4.25 6.32 -12.22
C PHE A 182 4.03 5.99 -10.72
N PRO A 183 2.77 5.97 -10.24
CA PRO A 183 2.41 5.55 -8.88
C PRO A 183 2.32 4.01 -8.76
N ASP A 184 1.95 3.50 -7.59
CA ASP A 184 1.60 2.09 -7.38
C ASP A 184 0.27 1.97 -6.63
N SER A 185 -0.37 0.81 -6.68
CA SER A 185 -1.70 0.61 -6.10
C SER A 185 -1.84 0.97 -4.61
N ALA A 186 -0.75 0.97 -3.83
CA ALA A 186 -0.80 1.34 -2.43
C ALA A 186 -1.08 2.84 -2.22
N ASN A 187 -0.33 3.73 -2.88
CA ASN A 187 -0.49 5.16 -2.66
C ASN A 187 -1.71 5.76 -3.37
N THR A 188 -2.11 5.21 -4.50
CA THR A 188 -3.34 5.57 -5.21
C THR A 188 -4.57 5.12 -4.43
N ALA A 189 -4.61 3.88 -3.93
CA ALA A 189 -5.71 3.41 -3.08
C ALA A 189 -5.80 4.19 -1.76
N THR A 190 -4.68 4.40 -1.06
CA THR A 190 -4.61 5.27 0.14
C THR A 190 -5.17 6.67 -0.17
N THR A 191 -4.85 7.25 -1.34
CA THR A 191 -5.43 8.54 -1.79
C THR A 191 -6.94 8.45 -2.06
N LEU A 192 -7.42 7.39 -2.72
CA LEU A 192 -8.83 7.19 -3.06
C LEU A 192 -9.73 6.97 -1.83
N TYR A 193 -9.18 6.42 -0.74
CA TYR A 193 -9.93 6.15 0.49
C TYR A 193 -9.82 7.26 1.53
N SER A 194 -8.71 8.00 1.60
CA SER A 194 -8.51 9.04 2.62
C SER A 194 -8.58 10.47 2.09
N GLY A 195 -8.29 10.69 0.80
CA GLY A 195 -8.07 12.02 0.24
C GLY A 195 -6.71 12.63 0.57
N VAL A 196 -5.78 11.85 1.13
CA VAL A 196 -4.40 12.24 1.40
C VAL A 196 -3.45 11.51 0.44
N LYS A 197 -2.54 12.26 -0.18
CA LYS A 197 -1.51 11.72 -1.08
C LYS A 197 -0.37 11.11 -0.27
N SER A 198 0.08 9.90 -0.61
CA SER A 198 1.17 9.20 0.10
C SER A 198 2.30 8.74 -0.84
N TYR A 199 3.37 8.14 -0.30
CA TYR A 199 4.53 7.61 -1.03
C TYR A 199 4.29 6.17 -1.48
N SER A 200 5.02 5.70 -2.50
CA SER A 200 4.72 4.39 -3.09
C SER A 200 5.00 3.22 -2.14
N GLY A 201 4.08 2.27 -2.10
CA GLY A 201 4.05 1.18 -1.12
C GLY A 201 3.36 1.50 0.21
N ALA A 202 2.95 2.75 0.49
CA ALA A 202 2.25 3.10 1.73
C ALA A 202 0.78 2.64 1.74
N ILE A 203 0.38 1.92 2.79
CA ILE A 203 -0.99 1.44 3.04
C ILE A 203 -1.57 2.29 4.17
N GLY A 204 -2.63 3.05 3.94
CA GLY A 204 -3.37 3.76 5.00
C GLY A 204 -2.62 4.86 5.77
N VAL A 205 -1.33 5.09 5.51
CA VAL A 205 -0.47 6.06 6.20
C VAL A 205 -0.01 7.21 5.29
N ASP A 206 0.30 8.34 5.91
CA ASP A 206 0.81 9.55 5.23
C ASP A 206 2.33 9.48 4.96
N ILE A 207 2.90 10.57 4.44
CA ILE A 207 4.33 10.65 4.12
C ILE A 207 5.26 10.49 5.34
N TYR A 208 4.76 10.73 6.54
CA TYR A 208 5.48 10.60 7.82
C TYR A 208 5.22 9.25 8.50
N GLU A 209 4.59 8.31 7.79
CA GLU A 209 4.11 7.02 8.31
C GLU A 209 3.08 7.18 9.46
N ASP A 210 2.38 8.32 9.56
CA ASP A 210 1.27 8.53 10.51
C ASP A 210 -0.07 8.06 9.89
N ASP A 211 -0.98 7.50 10.70
CA ASP A 211 -2.28 6.99 10.25
C ASP A 211 -3.20 8.04 9.65
N ILE A 212 -3.85 7.68 8.53
CA ILE A 212 -4.89 8.48 7.92
C ILE A 212 -6.22 7.72 7.96
N GLN A 213 -7.23 8.34 8.60
CA GLN A 213 -8.60 7.82 8.58
C GLN A 213 -9.10 7.59 7.14
N THR A 214 -9.51 6.36 6.86
CA THR A 214 -10.18 5.96 5.63
C THR A 214 -11.66 6.33 5.63
N ILE A 215 -12.26 6.39 4.45
CA ILE A 215 -13.71 6.54 4.27
C ILE A 215 -14.51 5.37 4.84
N GLY A 216 -13.93 4.16 4.93
CA GLY A 216 -14.54 2.99 5.57
C GLY A 216 -14.68 3.20 7.09
N GLU A 217 -13.59 3.55 7.77
CA GLU A 217 -13.64 3.94 9.19
C GLU A 217 -14.58 5.13 9.42
N LYS A 218 -14.61 6.09 8.49
CA LYS A 218 -15.57 7.20 8.55
C LYS A 218 -17.02 6.76 8.44
N ALA A 219 -17.31 5.73 7.64
CA ALA A 219 -18.63 5.11 7.61
C ALA A 219 -18.97 4.57 9.01
N ARG A 220 -18.06 3.81 9.63
CA ARG A 220 -18.26 3.27 10.99
C ARG A 220 -18.45 4.35 12.06
N GLU A 221 -17.71 5.46 12.02
CA GLU A 221 -17.95 6.60 12.92
C GLU A 221 -19.38 7.14 12.84
N LEU A 222 -19.99 7.05 11.64
CA LEU A 222 -21.36 7.48 11.36
C LEU A 222 -22.41 6.40 11.64
N GLY A 223 -22.01 5.24 12.17
CA GLY A 223 -22.89 4.10 12.47
C GLY A 223 -23.10 3.12 11.32
N LYS A 224 -22.44 3.33 10.18
CA LYS A 224 -22.58 2.54 8.95
C LYS A 224 -21.63 1.36 8.92
N SER A 225 -22.07 0.24 8.36
CA SER A 225 -21.20 -0.89 8.02
C SER A 225 -20.18 -0.54 6.92
N PHE A 226 -19.03 -1.22 6.90
CA PHE A 226 -18.15 -1.16 5.75
C PHE A 226 -17.48 -2.49 5.39
N GLY A 227 -17.06 -2.60 4.13
CA GLY A 227 -16.29 -3.75 3.68
C GLY A 227 -15.58 -3.58 2.35
N VAL A 228 -14.88 -4.64 1.95
CA VAL A 228 -14.17 -4.71 0.67
C VAL A 228 -14.48 -6.00 -0.09
N VAL A 229 -14.46 -5.89 -1.41
CA VAL A 229 -14.57 -6.99 -2.36
C VAL A 229 -13.41 -6.89 -3.35
N SER A 230 -12.72 -7.99 -3.64
CA SER A 230 -11.61 -7.98 -4.61
C SER A 230 -11.49 -9.29 -5.37
N SER A 231 -11.02 -9.23 -6.61
CA SER A 231 -10.61 -10.43 -7.37
C SER A 231 -9.18 -10.90 -7.06
N VAL A 232 -8.40 -10.10 -6.33
CA VAL A 232 -7.02 -10.40 -5.89
C VAL A 232 -6.98 -10.60 -4.36
N PRO A 233 -5.83 -10.90 -3.73
CA PRO A 233 -5.75 -11.16 -2.30
C PRO A 233 -6.28 -10.02 -1.42
N PHE A 234 -7.03 -10.36 -0.36
CA PHE A 234 -7.71 -9.40 0.52
C PHE A 234 -6.80 -8.35 1.18
N ASN A 235 -5.52 -8.69 1.40
CA ASN A 235 -4.48 -7.80 1.94
C ASN A 235 -3.47 -7.35 0.86
N HIS A 236 -3.78 -7.51 -0.43
CA HIS A 236 -3.09 -6.80 -1.50
C HIS A 236 -3.26 -5.27 -1.31
N ALA A 237 -2.55 -4.43 -2.06
CA ALA A 237 -2.50 -3.00 -1.75
C ALA A 237 -3.86 -2.28 -1.86
N THR A 238 -4.57 -2.48 -2.97
CA THR A 238 -5.85 -1.80 -3.21
C THR A 238 -6.96 -2.16 -2.21
N PRO A 239 -7.15 -3.41 -1.76
CA PRO A 239 -8.09 -3.71 -0.67
C PRO A 239 -7.46 -3.41 0.70
N GLY A 240 -6.16 -3.68 0.89
CA GLY A 240 -5.41 -3.45 2.12
C GLY A 240 -5.40 -2.00 2.58
N SER A 241 -5.30 -1.02 1.67
CA SER A 241 -5.36 0.42 2.00
C SER A 241 -6.73 0.91 2.51
N ALA A 242 -7.77 0.08 2.45
CA ALA A 242 -9.07 0.33 3.10
C ALA A 242 -9.22 -0.41 4.44
N LEU A 243 -8.24 -1.27 4.79
CA LEU A 243 -8.33 -2.26 5.86
C LEU A 243 -7.22 -2.18 6.90
N GLY A 244 -6.18 -1.39 6.67
CA GLY A 244 -5.07 -1.24 7.60
C GLY A 244 -4.20 -0.04 7.27
N HIS A 245 -3.21 0.18 8.13
CA HIS A 245 -2.26 1.27 8.10
C HIS A 245 -0.89 0.64 8.30
N VAL A 246 -0.07 0.53 7.25
CA VAL A 246 1.30 0.04 7.36
C VAL A 246 2.22 0.78 6.42
N SER A 247 3.44 1.04 6.88
CA SER A 247 4.44 1.76 6.09
C SER A 247 4.95 1.05 4.84
N GLN A 248 4.57 -0.22 4.61
CA GLN A 248 4.89 -0.98 3.38
C GLN A 248 3.83 -2.05 3.05
N ARG A 249 3.35 -2.07 1.80
CA ARG A 249 2.37 -3.03 1.22
C ARG A 249 2.78 -4.51 1.25
N ASN A 250 4.00 -4.85 1.68
CA ASN A 250 4.47 -6.22 1.80
C ASN A 250 4.39 -6.78 3.23
N LYS A 251 3.94 -5.98 4.23
CA LYS A 251 3.57 -6.48 5.57
C LYS A 251 2.19 -7.17 5.52
N LEU A 252 2.11 -8.32 4.84
CA LEU A 252 0.84 -9.00 4.53
C LEU A 252 0.36 -9.87 5.69
N THR A 253 1.29 -10.70 6.20
CA THR A 253 1.17 -11.65 7.32
C THR A 253 2.51 -11.77 8.04
N GLU A 254 2.54 -12.35 9.25
CA GLU A 254 3.77 -12.73 9.95
C GLU A 254 4.75 -13.51 9.05
N THR A 255 4.29 -14.61 8.44
CA THR A 255 5.10 -15.47 7.56
C THR A 255 5.68 -14.72 6.36
N SER A 256 4.96 -13.72 5.84
CA SER A 256 5.44 -12.86 4.75
C SER A 256 6.61 -11.95 5.17
N ARG A 257 6.77 -11.63 6.46
CA ARG A 257 7.93 -10.88 6.98
C ARG A 257 9.14 -11.78 7.14
N VAL A 258 8.93 -12.97 7.71
CA VAL A 258 9.96 -13.99 7.93
C VAL A 258 10.59 -14.46 6.61
N THR A 259 9.77 -14.78 5.61
CA THR A 259 10.26 -15.28 4.30
C THR A 259 10.96 -14.21 3.45
N ASN A 260 10.99 -12.96 3.90
CA ASN A 260 11.56 -11.81 3.22
C ASN A 260 12.86 -11.31 3.87
N ASN A 261 13.69 -12.20 4.43
CA ASN A 261 15.04 -11.94 4.98
C ASN A 261 15.17 -10.64 5.81
N LYS A 262 14.15 -10.30 6.61
CA LYS A 262 14.25 -9.26 7.65
C LYS A 262 14.33 -9.83 9.06
N VAL A 263 14.11 -11.14 9.18
CA VAL A 263 13.94 -11.86 10.45
C VAL A 263 14.48 -13.28 10.24
N ALA A 264 15.55 -13.65 10.93
CA ALA A 264 15.95 -15.05 11.02
C ALA A 264 15.02 -15.79 12.00
N LEU A 265 14.97 -17.13 12.02
CA LEU A 265 14.19 -17.88 13.02
C LEU A 265 15.08 -18.82 13.85
N ASP A 266 14.71 -19.01 15.12
CA ASP A 266 15.35 -19.98 16.02
C ASP A 266 14.89 -21.44 15.78
N GLU A 267 15.42 -22.39 16.55
CA GLU A 267 15.05 -23.81 16.43
C GLU A 267 13.61 -24.14 16.87
N ASN A 268 12.87 -23.17 17.41
CA ASN A 268 11.48 -23.26 17.85
C ASN A 268 10.52 -22.43 16.98
N GLY A 269 11.03 -21.63 16.03
CA GLY A 269 10.24 -20.77 15.14
C GLY A 269 10.11 -19.31 15.59
N VAL A 270 10.90 -18.86 16.58
CA VAL A 270 10.85 -17.48 17.09
C VAL A 270 11.70 -16.54 16.23
N PRO A 271 11.22 -15.33 15.88
CA PRO A 271 12.00 -14.23 15.31
C PRO A 271 13.36 -13.97 15.98
N LEU A 272 14.40 -13.86 15.16
CA LEU A 272 15.79 -13.56 15.51
C LEU A 272 16.36 -12.43 14.65
N HIS A 273 17.33 -11.72 15.20
CA HIS A 273 18.13 -10.71 14.51
C HIS A 273 19.04 -11.35 13.42
N GLU A 274 19.17 -10.71 12.24
CA GLU A 274 20.31 -10.98 11.36
C GLU A 274 21.58 -10.25 11.85
N GLU A 275 22.76 -10.74 11.45
CA GLU A 275 24.04 -10.52 12.14
C GLU A 275 24.47 -9.05 12.33
N HIS A 276 24.59 -8.62 13.59
CA HIS A 276 25.72 -7.77 13.98
C HIS A 276 26.90 -8.66 14.40
N GLY A 277 28.08 -8.40 13.85
CA GLY A 277 29.24 -9.31 13.83
C GLY A 277 29.98 -9.55 15.14
N ASP A 278 29.33 -9.39 16.30
CA ASP A 278 29.87 -9.69 17.63
C ASP A 278 29.17 -10.88 18.34
N GLY A 279 28.01 -11.32 17.85
CA GLY A 279 27.28 -12.48 18.36
C GLY A 279 26.54 -12.25 19.68
N SER A 280 26.05 -11.02 19.91
CA SER A 280 25.42 -10.59 21.16
C SER A 280 23.90 -10.89 21.29
N HIS A 281 23.19 -11.18 20.19
CA HIS A 281 21.71 -11.23 20.16
C HIS A 281 21.09 -12.51 19.55
N GLU A 282 21.63 -13.70 19.86
CA GLU A 282 20.90 -14.96 19.63
C GLU A 282 19.79 -15.14 20.70
N GLY A 283 18.52 -14.89 20.34
CA GLY A 283 17.35 -15.38 21.11
C GLY A 283 16.36 -14.35 21.68
N GLU A 284 16.50 -13.05 21.39
CA GLU A 284 15.56 -12.01 21.84
C GLU A 284 14.46 -11.75 20.79
N PRO A 285 13.18 -11.49 21.19
CA PRO A 285 12.11 -11.21 20.25
C PRO A 285 12.33 -9.90 19.48
N VAL A 286 12.02 -9.91 18.18
CA VAL A 286 12.09 -8.72 17.33
C VAL A 286 10.80 -7.91 17.46
N PHE A 287 10.92 -6.67 17.95
CA PHE A 287 9.81 -5.71 17.97
C PHE A 287 10.05 -4.66 16.88
N GLU A 288 9.02 -4.34 16.11
CA GLU A 288 9.02 -3.14 15.28
C GLU A 288 8.24 -2.00 15.97
N LEU A 289 8.47 -0.79 15.48
CA LEU A 289 7.70 0.38 15.85
C LEU A 289 6.56 0.50 14.84
N ASP A 290 5.32 0.50 15.32
CA ASP A 290 4.18 0.85 14.47
C ASP A 290 4.18 2.36 14.11
N GLU A 291 3.35 2.71 13.15
CA GLU A 291 2.89 4.06 12.78
C GLU A 291 2.81 5.06 13.94
N ASN A 292 2.03 4.77 14.99
CA ASN A 292 1.66 5.71 16.06
C ASN A 292 2.78 6.01 17.08
N GLY A 293 3.88 5.28 16.98
CA GLY A 293 3.71 3.95 17.55
C GLY A 293 4.38 3.56 18.84
N ASN A 294 3.81 2.46 19.34
CA ASN A 294 4.31 1.61 20.40
C ASN A 294 5.55 0.85 19.91
N LYS A 295 6.02 -0.09 20.73
CA LYS A 295 6.66 -1.32 20.22
C LYS A 295 5.57 -2.37 20.11
N ILE A 296 5.27 -2.84 18.91
CA ILE A 296 4.49 -4.05 18.72
C ILE A 296 5.43 -5.19 18.28
N PRO A 297 5.15 -6.44 18.66
CA PRO A 297 5.86 -7.58 18.09
C PRO A 297 5.87 -7.49 16.57
N ILE A 298 6.96 -7.91 15.92
CA ILE A 298 7.07 -7.81 14.45
C ILE A 298 5.97 -8.64 13.74
N GLU A 299 5.47 -9.67 14.42
CA GLU A 299 4.31 -10.50 14.05
C GLU A 299 2.94 -9.79 14.13
N ASP A 300 2.84 -8.64 14.82
CA ASP A 300 1.61 -7.85 14.96
C ASP A 300 1.55 -6.67 13.96
N ASP A 301 2.69 -6.15 13.50
CA ASP A 301 2.79 -5.07 12.50
C ASP A 301 2.56 -5.62 11.06
N ASN A 302 1.32 -5.98 10.74
CA ASN A 302 0.89 -6.39 9.40
C ASN A 302 -0.63 -6.25 9.16
N ILE A 303 -0.99 -6.19 7.88
CA ILE A 303 -2.37 -5.96 7.42
C ILE A 303 -3.34 -7.04 7.91
N LEU A 304 -2.94 -8.32 7.94
CA LEU A 304 -3.80 -9.40 8.46
C LEU A 304 -4.07 -9.24 9.97
N PHE A 305 -3.06 -8.90 10.76
CA PHE A 305 -3.25 -8.64 12.19
C PHE A 305 -4.23 -7.47 12.42
N GLN A 306 -4.04 -6.34 11.74
CA GLN A 306 -4.91 -5.16 11.88
C GLN A 306 -6.36 -5.47 11.46
N ILE A 307 -6.56 -6.22 10.37
CA ILE A 307 -7.89 -6.71 9.94
C ILE A 307 -8.63 -7.51 11.02
N LEU A 308 -7.91 -8.32 11.78
CA LEU A 308 -8.48 -9.21 12.78
C LEU A 308 -8.67 -8.54 14.14
N ASN A 309 -7.83 -7.57 14.50
CA ASN A 309 -7.75 -7.02 15.85
C ASN A 309 -8.18 -5.55 15.96
N GLU A 310 -8.10 -4.77 14.87
CA GLU A 310 -8.23 -3.31 14.89
C GLU A 310 -9.32 -2.80 13.95
N SER A 311 -9.13 -2.94 12.63
CA SER A 311 -10.03 -2.37 11.63
C SER A 311 -11.32 -3.16 11.46
N GLN A 312 -11.30 -4.47 11.75
CA GLN A 312 -12.45 -5.39 11.80
C GLN A 312 -13.65 -4.98 10.91
N PRO A 313 -13.53 -4.88 9.57
CA PRO A 313 -14.65 -4.62 8.66
C PRO A 313 -15.85 -5.55 8.91
N GLU A 314 -17.03 -5.13 8.48
CA GLU A 314 -18.24 -5.96 8.50
C GLU A 314 -18.21 -7.02 7.38
N LEU A 315 -17.49 -6.74 6.28
CA LEU A 315 -17.34 -7.65 5.14
C LEU A 315 -15.94 -7.63 4.53
N ILE A 316 -15.36 -8.81 4.30
CA ILE A 316 -14.22 -9.04 3.40
C ILE A 316 -14.57 -10.19 2.46
N LEU A 317 -14.53 -9.98 1.15
CA LEU A 317 -14.75 -11.02 0.14
C LEU A 317 -13.68 -10.95 -0.95
N ALA A 318 -12.66 -11.81 -0.90
CA ALA A 318 -11.51 -11.66 -1.80
C ALA A 318 -10.68 -12.94 -2.00
N GLY A 319 -9.65 -12.85 -2.85
CA GLY A 319 -8.66 -13.90 -3.05
C GLY A 319 -7.69 -14.06 -1.86
N GLY A 320 -6.62 -14.83 -2.05
CA GLY A 320 -5.51 -15.00 -1.11
C GLY A 320 -5.46 -16.33 -0.37
N HIS A 321 -6.37 -17.28 -0.68
CA HIS A 321 -6.44 -18.56 0.01
C HIS A 321 -5.16 -19.42 -0.16
N PRO A 322 -4.57 -19.98 0.93
CA PRO A 322 -3.34 -20.76 0.87
C PRO A 322 -3.40 -21.96 -0.09
N ASP A 323 -4.47 -22.76 -0.04
CA ASP A 323 -4.66 -23.89 -0.99
C ASP A 323 -4.78 -23.47 -2.47
N GLY A 324 -5.07 -22.19 -2.76
CA GLY A 324 -5.04 -21.63 -4.11
C GLY A 324 -3.65 -21.12 -4.50
N ARG A 325 -2.95 -20.44 -3.58
CA ARG A 325 -1.60 -19.93 -3.83
C ARG A 325 -0.52 -21.02 -3.83
N GLY A 326 -0.64 -22.00 -2.95
CA GLY A 326 0.39 -23.02 -2.65
C GLY A 326 1.30 -22.68 -1.47
N ASP A 327 1.06 -21.58 -0.75
CA ASP A 327 1.81 -21.17 0.45
C ASP A 327 1.03 -20.14 1.31
N GLU A 328 1.66 -19.64 2.38
CA GLU A 328 1.08 -18.84 3.47
C GLU A 328 1.30 -17.30 3.35
N ARG A 329 1.60 -16.77 2.15
CA ARG A 329 1.98 -15.36 1.99
C ARG A 329 0.88 -14.34 2.35
N TYR A 330 -0.38 -14.67 2.11
CA TYR A 330 -1.51 -13.75 2.34
C TYR A 330 -2.37 -14.14 3.54
N MET A 331 -2.34 -15.41 3.94
CA MET A 331 -3.04 -15.95 5.09
C MET A 331 -2.17 -17.08 5.65
N ASP A 332 -1.83 -17.04 6.94
CA ASP A 332 -1.14 -18.13 7.60
C ASP A 332 -2.12 -19.26 7.97
N LEU A 333 -1.61 -20.48 8.13
CA LEU A 333 -2.47 -21.64 8.39
C LEU A 333 -3.11 -21.62 9.78
N GLU A 334 -2.48 -21.03 10.79
CA GLU A 334 -3.04 -20.97 12.14
C GLU A 334 -4.27 -20.04 12.18
N THR A 335 -4.16 -18.87 11.57
CA THR A 335 -5.25 -17.90 11.41
C THR A 335 -6.38 -18.45 10.56
N LEU A 336 -6.07 -19.17 9.48
CA LEU A 336 -7.06 -19.87 8.68
C LEU A 336 -7.82 -20.94 9.48
N GLU A 337 -7.14 -21.69 10.35
CA GLU A 337 -7.80 -22.63 11.27
C GLU A 337 -8.66 -21.91 12.32
N LYS A 338 -8.22 -20.77 12.87
CA LYS A 338 -9.03 -19.93 13.78
C LYS A 338 -10.31 -19.42 13.10
N LEU A 339 -10.22 -18.96 11.85
CA LEU A 339 -11.37 -18.55 11.03
C LEU A 339 -12.35 -19.72 10.84
N ARG A 340 -11.86 -20.88 10.37
CA ARG A 340 -12.66 -22.11 10.18
C ARG A 340 -13.33 -22.62 11.46
N ASN A 341 -12.70 -22.45 12.62
CA ASN A 341 -13.23 -22.89 13.92
C ASN A 341 -14.22 -21.89 14.56
N GLY A 342 -14.37 -20.68 14.00
CA GLY A 342 -15.15 -19.61 14.64
C GLY A 342 -14.49 -19.04 15.90
N GLU A 343 -13.16 -19.00 15.92
CA GLU A 343 -12.35 -18.42 17.01
C GLU A 343 -12.04 -16.92 16.79
N THR A 344 -12.45 -16.36 15.65
CA THR A 344 -12.40 -14.92 15.33
C THR A 344 -13.79 -14.27 15.45
N VAL A 345 -13.90 -12.97 15.16
CA VAL A 345 -15.19 -12.25 15.09
C VAL A 345 -16.01 -12.53 13.82
N TYR A 346 -15.45 -13.26 12.85
CA TYR A 346 -16.06 -13.46 11.53
C TYR A 346 -16.77 -14.81 11.41
N THR A 347 -17.94 -14.81 10.79
CA THR A 347 -18.44 -15.98 10.05
C THR A 347 -17.56 -16.17 8.82
N PHE A 348 -17.05 -17.38 8.61
CA PHE A 348 -16.06 -17.66 7.58
C PHE A 348 -16.64 -18.50 6.42
N THR A 349 -16.27 -18.13 5.20
CA THR A 349 -16.50 -18.91 3.97
C THR A 349 -15.21 -19.00 3.16
N GLU A 350 -15.04 -20.07 2.40
CA GLU A 350 -13.79 -20.33 1.67
C GLU A 350 -14.01 -21.08 0.35
N ARG A 351 -12.94 -21.20 -0.44
CA ARG A 351 -12.94 -21.99 -1.68
C ARG A 351 -13.31 -23.46 -1.44
N GLY A 352 -14.18 -24.02 -2.27
CA GLY A 352 -14.66 -25.41 -2.13
C GLY A 352 -15.88 -25.73 -3.00
N GLU A 353 -16.32 -26.99 -3.01
CA GLU A 353 -17.41 -27.45 -3.89
C GLU A 353 -18.68 -26.58 -3.74
N ASN A 354 -19.19 -26.01 -4.84
CA ASN A 354 -20.28 -25.05 -4.89
C ASN A 354 -20.03 -23.73 -4.11
N ALA A 355 -18.80 -23.20 -4.09
CA ALA A 355 -18.41 -22.03 -3.28
C ALA A 355 -19.35 -20.83 -3.43
N ALA A 356 -19.76 -20.50 -4.66
CA ALA A 356 -20.67 -19.39 -4.94
C ALA A 356 -22.08 -19.59 -4.32
N GLN A 357 -22.57 -20.83 -4.26
CA GLN A 357 -23.84 -21.13 -3.59
C GLN A 357 -23.68 -21.03 -2.07
N THR A 358 -22.61 -21.60 -1.52
CA THR A 358 -22.32 -21.53 -0.08
C THR A 358 -22.17 -20.08 0.39
N LEU A 359 -21.48 -19.23 -0.38
CA LEU A 359 -21.38 -17.80 -0.10
C LEU A 359 -22.75 -17.13 -0.08
N ALA A 360 -23.58 -17.34 -1.11
CA ALA A 360 -24.90 -16.72 -1.19
C ALA A 360 -25.84 -17.20 -0.06
N GLU A 361 -25.77 -18.49 0.32
CA GLU A 361 -26.55 -19.03 1.44
C GLU A 361 -26.11 -18.40 2.77
N VAL A 362 -24.80 -18.31 3.04
CA VAL A 362 -24.27 -17.70 4.28
C VAL A 362 -24.50 -16.19 4.32
N ALA A 363 -24.25 -15.46 3.23
CA ALA A 363 -24.48 -14.02 3.12
C ALA A 363 -25.90 -13.63 3.54
N SER A 364 -26.90 -14.38 3.04
CA SER A 364 -28.32 -14.15 3.35
C SER A 364 -28.74 -14.47 4.79
N GLU A 365 -27.82 -14.98 5.62
CA GLU A 365 -28.03 -15.23 7.05
C GLU A 365 -27.27 -14.24 7.96
N ILE A 366 -26.37 -13.38 7.43
CA ILE A 366 -25.59 -12.40 8.21
C ILE A 366 -26.47 -11.19 8.58
N ASP A 367 -26.48 -10.82 9.87
CA ASP A 367 -27.16 -9.61 10.35
C ASP A 367 -26.15 -8.59 10.91
N VAL A 368 -25.77 -7.60 10.07
CA VAL A 368 -24.81 -6.54 10.43
C VAL A 368 -25.31 -5.63 11.56
N GLU A 369 -26.63 -5.45 11.73
CA GLU A 369 -27.24 -4.72 12.85
C GLU A 369 -27.06 -5.45 14.20
N GLN A 370 -26.85 -6.77 14.15
CA GLN A 370 -26.45 -7.58 15.32
C GLN A 370 -24.92 -7.60 15.53
N GLY A 371 -24.15 -6.94 14.66
CA GLY A 371 -22.69 -6.92 14.68
C GLY A 371 -22.04 -8.18 14.12
N GLU A 372 -22.78 -8.97 13.33
CA GLU A 372 -22.23 -10.12 12.61
C GLU A 372 -21.35 -9.66 11.45
N LYS A 373 -20.31 -10.43 11.12
CA LYS A 373 -19.29 -10.09 10.13
C LYS A 373 -19.01 -11.29 9.24
N LEU A 374 -18.71 -11.06 7.95
CA LEU A 374 -18.42 -12.12 6.99
C LEU A 374 -17.02 -11.96 6.38
N PHE A 375 -16.23 -13.03 6.46
CA PHE A 375 -14.94 -13.15 5.78
C PHE A 375 -15.03 -14.31 4.78
N GLY A 376 -14.90 -14.01 3.49
CA GLY A 376 -14.84 -14.98 2.38
C GLY A 376 -13.46 -14.99 1.72
N LEU A 377 -12.76 -16.13 1.80
CA LEU A 377 -11.39 -16.28 1.29
C LEU A 377 -11.30 -17.31 0.16
N TYR A 378 -10.95 -16.83 -1.04
CA TYR A 378 -10.95 -17.60 -2.28
C TYR A 378 -9.58 -17.58 -2.98
N GLY A 379 -9.49 -18.21 -4.15
CA GLY A 379 -8.29 -18.20 -4.99
C GLY A 379 -8.17 -19.45 -5.85
N ALA A 380 -7.84 -19.28 -7.12
CA ALA A 380 -7.59 -20.38 -8.04
C ALA A 380 -6.20 -20.99 -7.83
N ARG A 381 -6.10 -22.33 -7.84
CA ARG A 381 -4.82 -23.06 -7.83
C ARG A 381 -3.89 -22.50 -8.92
N GLY A 382 -2.73 -22.02 -8.52
CA GLY A 382 -1.70 -21.57 -9.46
C GLY A 382 -1.91 -20.20 -10.08
N GLN A 383 -2.79 -19.33 -9.54
CA GLN A 383 -2.91 -17.93 -9.98
C GLN A 383 -2.44 -16.93 -8.92
N GLY A 384 -1.39 -17.28 -8.18
CA GLY A 384 -0.76 -16.37 -7.19
C GLY A 384 -1.63 -16.00 -5.98
N GLY A 385 -2.87 -16.48 -5.89
CA GLY A 385 -3.88 -16.11 -4.88
C GLY A 385 -5.17 -15.52 -5.46
N ASN A 386 -5.18 -15.12 -6.74
CA ASN A 386 -6.30 -14.43 -7.38
C ASN A 386 -7.47 -15.39 -7.71
N LEU A 387 -8.67 -14.85 -7.93
CA LEU A 387 -9.81 -15.58 -8.48
C LEU A 387 -9.50 -16.16 -9.89
N PRO A 388 -10.26 -17.16 -10.38
CA PRO A 388 -10.13 -17.67 -11.75
C PRO A 388 -10.20 -16.55 -12.80
N TRP A 389 -9.29 -16.57 -13.79
CA TRP A 389 -9.24 -15.56 -14.84
C TRP A 389 -10.22 -15.87 -15.98
N SER A 390 -11.09 -14.91 -16.27
CA SER A 390 -11.90 -14.83 -17.48
C SER A 390 -11.07 -14.32 -18.68
N THR A 391 -11.31 -14.89 -19.86
CA THR A 391 -10.71 -14.49 -21.15
C THR A 391 -11.56 -13.44 -21.87
N ALA A 392 -11.08 -12.87 -22.97
CA ALA A 392 -11.86 -11.94 -23.78
C ALA A 392 -13.12 -12.58 -24.40
N ASN A 393 -13.20 -13.91 -24.40
CA ASN A 393 -14.35 -14.68 -24.87
C ASN A 393 -15.38 -14.96 -23.75
N GLY A 394 -15.09 -14.60 -22.50
CA GLY A 394 -15.93 -14.91 -21.33
C GLY A 394 -15.88 -16.39 -20.92
N ASP A 395 -14.76 -17.05 -21.18
CA ASP A 395 -14.47 -18.39 -20.69
C ASP A 395 -13.25 -18.39 -19.76
N TYR A 396 -13.05 -19.50 -19.04
CA TYR A 396 -12.00 -19.64 -18.02
C TYR A 396 -10.82 -20.50 -18.50
N SER A 397 -10.56 -20.52 -19.82
CA SER A 397 -9.53 -21.40 -20.42
C SER A 397 -8.10 -21.15 -19.90
N ASN A 398 -7.83 -19.95 -19.37
CA ASN A 398 -6.52 -19.60 -18.80
C ASN A 398 -6.39 -19.86 -17.29
N THR A 399 -7.43 -20.40 -16.63
CA THR A 399 -7.47 -20.60 -15.17
C THR A 399 -6.37 -21.54 -14.65
N GLY A 400 -5.47 -21.01 -13.82
CA GLY A 400 -4.41 -21.76 -13.13
C GLY A 400 -3.07 -21.81 -13.85
N LEU A 401 -2.79 -20.83 -14.70
CA LEU A 401 -1.45 -20.60 -15.27
C LEU A 401 -0.75 -19.52 -14.44
N SER A 402 0.43 -19.83 -13.89
CA SER A 402 1.13 -18.98 -12.91
C SER A 402 1.60 -17.64 -13.46
N SER A 403 1.96 -17.66 -14.74
CA SER A 403 2.21 -16.51 -15.60
C SER A 403 1.91 -16.96 -17.02
N ARG A 404 1.74 -16.01 -17.93
CA ARG A 404 1.09 -16.29 -19.23
C ARG A 404 2.01 -16.87 -20.32
N LEU A 405 3.15 -17.41 -19.89
CA LEU A 405 4.04 -18.28 -20.68
C LEU A 405 4.10 -19.70 -20.09
N ASP A 406 3.60 -19.89 -18.87
CA ASP A 406 3.52 -21.19 -18.23
C ASP A 406 2.46 -22.03 -18.94
N ALA A 407 2.88 -23.11 -19.58
CA ALA A 407 2.00 -24.07 -20.22
C ALA A 407 1.54 -25.18 -19.25
N VAL A 408 1.89 -25.09 -17.97
CA VAL A 408 1.69 -26.14 -16.96
C VAL A 408 0.75 -25.65 -15.86
N ARG A 409 -0.48 -26.16 -15.85
CA ARG A 409 -1.36 -26.04 -14.68
C ARG A 409 -0.85 -26.93 -13.53
N PRO A 410 -1.11 -26.57 -12.27
CA PRO A 410 -0.83 -27.41 -11.11
C PRO A 410 -1.87 -28.55 -10.97
N LEU A 411 -1.93 -29.43 -11.98
CA LEU A 411 -2.82 -30.57 -12.05
C LEU A 411 -2.48 -31.63 -10.98
N GLU A 412 -3.50 -32.22 -10.35
CA GLU A 412 -3.34 -33.43 -9.53
C GLU A 412 -3.03 -34.67 -10.38
N GLU A 413 -2.56 -35.77 -9.76
CA GLU A 413 -2.19 -37.00 -10.46
C GLU A 413 -3.40 -37.62 -11.21
N GLY A 414 -3.50 -37.35 -12.51
CA GLY A 414 -4.55 -37.85 -13.39
C GLY A 414 -5.74 -36.89 -13.59
N GLU A 415 -5.65 -35.66 -13.08
CA GLU A 415 -6.55 -34.55 -13.45
C GLU A 415 -6.28 -34.11 -14.90
N THR A 416 -7.32 -33.70 -15.64
CA THR A 416 -7.18 -33.06 -16.97
C THR A 416 -7.46 -31.57 -16.89
N ASP A 417 -7.00 -30.80 -17.88
CA ASP A 417 -7.27 -29.35 -17.95
C ASP A 417 -8.75 -29.03 -17.82
N GLU A 418 -9.64 -29.77 -18.50
CA GLU A 418 -11.09 -29.52 -18.38
C GLU A 418 -11.67 -29.87 -17.01
N GLN A 419 -11.05 -30.82 -16.28
CA GLN A 419 -11.45 -31.13 -14.90
C GLN A 419 -10.95 -30.07 -13.92
N PHE A 420 -9.72 -29.59 -14.11
CA PHE A 420 -9.10 -28.52 -13.33
C PHE A 420 -9.85 -27.20 -13.50
N ILE A 421 -10.09 -26.78 -14.75
CA ILE A 421 -10.80 -25.54 -15.06
C ILE A 421 -12.25 -25.59 -14.51
N ALA A 422 -12.89 -26.76 -14.52
CA ALA A 422 -14.21 -26.92 -13.92
C ALA A 422 -14.18 -26.94 -12.39
N SER A 423 -13.16 -27.55 -11.76
CA SER A 423 -13.03 -27.58 -10.29
C SER A 423 -12.68 -26.22 -9.73
N GLU A 424 -11.80 -25.45 -10.37
CA GLU A 424 -11.47 -24.08 -9.92
C GLU A 424 -12.62 -23.08 -10.15
N GLN A 425 -13.46 -23.25 -11.18
CA GLN A 425 -14.70 -22.46 -11.34
C GLN A 425 -15.78 -22.80 -10.30
N ASP A 426 -15.89 -24.08 -9.89
CA ASP A 426 -16.84 -24.47 -8.84
C ASP A 426 -16.34 -24.07 -7.44
N ALA A 427 -15.01 -24.09 -7.26
CA ALA A 427 -14.33 -23.74 -6.02
C ALA A 427 -14.28 -22.24 -5.74
N ASN A 428 -14.58 -21.36 -6.70
CA ASN A 428 -14.44 -19.91 -6.53
C ASN A 428 -15.66 -19.15 -7.09
N PRO A 429 -16.24 -18.20 -6.35
CA PRO A 429 -17.20 -17.25 -6.90
C PRO A 429 -16.53 -16.28 -7.87
N THR A 430 -17.29 -15.76 -8.83
CA THR A 430 -16.87 -14.64 -9.70
C THR A 430 -16.94 -13.31 -8.96
N LEU A 431 -16.25 -12.27 -9.45
CA LEU A 431 -16.32 -10.92 -8.85
C LEU A 431 -17.75 -10.38 -8.78
N ALA A 432 -18.59 -10.67 -9.78
CA ALA A 432 -20.01 -10.30 -9.78
C ALA A 432 -20.82 -11.05 -8.70
N GLN A 433 -20.48 -12.32 -8.41
CA GLN A 433 -21.08 -13.08 -7.32
C GLN A 433 -20.63 -12.59 -5.94
N LEU A 434 -19.35 -12.26 -5.77
CA LEU A 434 -18.85 -11.60 -4.56
C LEU A 434 -19.54 -10.25 -4.35
N THR A 435 -19.67 -9.45 -5.41
CA THR A 435 -20.40 -8.17 -5.40
C THR A 435 -21.86 -8.35 -4.99
N THR A 436 -22.53 -9.39 -5.49
CA THR A 436 -23.92 -9.69 -5.12
C THR A 436 -24.04 -10.02 -3.64
N ALA A 437 -23.17 -10.89 -3.10
CA ALA A 437 -23.14 -11.25 -1.69
C ALA A 437 -22.79 -10.05 -0.77
N ALA A 438 -21.88 -9.18 -1.22
CA ALA A 438 -21.52 -7.96 -0.50
C ALA A 438 -22.70 -7.00 -0.32
N LEU A 439 -23.49 -6.82 -1.37
CA LEU A 439 -24.67 -5.95 -1.37
C LEU A 439 -25.88 -6.57 -0.67
N ASP A 440 -25.93 -7.90 -0.53
CA ASP A 440 -26.89 -8.62 0.32
C ASP A 440 -26.57 -8.35 1.80
N VAL A 441 -25.32 -8.58 2.23
CA VAL A 441 -24.87 -8.38 3.63
C VAL A 441 -24.89 -6.92 4.07
N LEU A 442 -24.26 -6.02 3.30
CA LEU A 442 -24.13 -4.61 3.69
C LEU A 442 -25.42 -3.82 3.42
N GLY A 443 -26.28 -4.30 2.51
CA GLY A 443 -27.53 -3.65 2.13
C GLY A 443 -28.61 -3.64 3.21
N ASP A 444 -28.53 -4.59 4.16
CA ASP A 444 -29.49 -4.73 5.27
C ASP A 444 -29.29 -3.70 6.40
N ASP A 445 -28.15 -3.00 6.45
CA ASP A 445 -27.86 -1.92 7.41
C ASP A 445 -28.89 -0.76 7.27
N GLU A 446 -29.61 -0.40 8.33
CA GLU A 446 -30.62 0.68 8.29
C GLU A 446 -29.97 2.07 8.08
N ASP A 447 -28.80 2.31 8.67
CA ASP A 447 -28.03 3.55 8.55
C ASP A 447 -27.24 3.62 7.22
N GLY A 448 -26.92 2.48 6.60
CA GLY A 448 -26.29 2.30 5.29
C GLY A 448 -24.83 1.89 5.33
N PHE A 449 -24.14 1.86 4.18
CA PHE A 449 -22.79 1.31 4.09
C PHE A 449 -21.79 2.08 3.22
N TRP A 450 -20.50 1.78 3.41
CA TRP A 450 -19.44 1.99 2.41
C TRP A 450 -18.91 0.65 1.89
N VAL A 451 -18.63 0.54 0.59
CA VAL A 451 -17.94 -0.64 0.04
C VAL A 451 -16.96 -0.24 -1.07
N SER A 452 -15.77 -0.84 -1.05
CA SER A 452 -14.84 -0.86 -2.20
C SER A 452 -14.95 -2.19 -2.93
N ILE A 453 -15.08 -2.16 -4.26
CA ILE A 453 -15.13 -3.36 -5.11
C ILE A 453 -14.06 -3.27 -6.19
N GLU A 454 -13.14 -4.23 -6.20
CA GLU A 454 -11.92 -4.17 -7.01
C GLU A 454 -11.85 -5.28 -8.07
N GLY A 455 -11.65 -4.87 -9.33
CA GLY A 455 -11.23 -5.73 -10.44
C GLY A 455 -9.70 -5.79 -10.54
N GLY A 456 -9.03 -6.30 -9.51
CA GLY A 456 -7.56 -6.24 -9.38
C GLY A 456 -6.80 -7.09 -10.41
N ASP A 457 -7.47 -8.05 -11.04
CA ASP A 457 -6.87 -8.86 -12.10
C ASP A 457 -6.54 -8.06 -13.36
N ILE A 458 -7.05 -6.84 -13.54
CA ILE A 458 -6.76 -5.98 -14.71
C ILE A 458 -5.28 -5.54 -14.70
N ASP A 459 -4.76 -5.11 -13.54
CA ASP A 459 -3.35 -4.73 -13.31
C ASP A 459 -2.39 -5.90 -13.51
N TRP A 460 -2.65 -7.02 -12.82
CA TRP A 460 -1.92 -8.28 -13.05
C TRP A 460 -1.99 -8.68 -14.52
N ALA A 461 -3.14 -8.42 -15.15
CA ALA A 461 -3.35 -8.70 -16.55
C ALA A 461 -2.66 -7.71 -17.52
N ALA A 462 -2.22 -6.56 -17.04
CA ALA A 462 -1.41 -5.62 -17.79
C ALA A 462 0.08 -5.92 -17.60
N HIS A 463 0.53 -6.11 -16.36
CA HIS A 463 1.88 -6.53 -15.98
C HIS A 463 2.40 -7.73 -16.79
N ASP A 464 1.59 -8.78 -16.95
CA ASP A 464 2.02 -9.97 -17.69
C ASP A 464 1.87 -9.83 -19.23
N ASN A 465 1.59 -8.64 -19.79
CA ASN A 465 1.35 -8.36 -21.22
C ASN A 465 0.48 -9.42 -21.94
N ASN A 466 -0.81 -9.49 -21.64
CA ASN A 466 -1.77 -10.33 -22.38
C ASN A 466 -3.11 -9.63 -22.39
N LEU A 467 -3.55 -9.40 -23.62
CA LEU A 467 -4.75 -8.68 -23.98
C LEU A 467 -6.02 -9.48 -23.71
N ASP A 468 -5.95 -10.80 -23.78
CA ASP A 468 -7.07 -11.72 -23.60
C ASP A 468 -7.62 -11.69 -22.18
N ASN A 469 -6.78 -12.02 -21.20
CA ASN A 469 -7.10 -11.93 -19.78
C ASN A 469 -7.35 -10.48 -19.34
N MET A 470 -6.68 -9.47 -19.92
CA MET A 470 -6.93 -8.08 -19.51
C MET A 470 -8.28 -7.59 -20.00
N ILE A 471 -8.67 -7.94 -21.23
CA ILE A 471 -10.02 -7.69 -21.72
C ILE A 471 -11.02 -8.47 -20.88
N GLY A 472 -10.77 -9.76 -20.61
CA GLY A 472 -11.64 -10.60 -19.78
C GLY A 472 -11.87 -10.03 -18.37
N ALA A 473 -10.81 -9.70 -17.64
CA ALA A 473 -10.89 -9.07 -16.31
C ALA A 473 -11.62 -7.71 -16.35
N THR A 474 -11.43 -6.91 -17.41
CA THR A 474 -12.16 -5.64 -17.59
C THR A 474 -13.65 -5.86 -17.88
N LEU A 475 -14.00 -6.97 -18.55
CA LEU A 475 -15.40 -7.38 -18.79
C LEU A 475 -16.04 -7.91 -17.51
N ASP A 476 -15.36 -8.75 -16.74
CA ASP A 476 -15.83 -9.26 -15.45
C ASP A 476 -16.04 -8.12 -14.43
N PHE A 477 -15.15 -7.12 -14.42
CA PHE A 477 -15.32 -5.89 -13.65
C PHE A 477 -16.53 -5.09 -14.12
N ALA A 478 -16.74 -4.94 -15.44
CA ALA A 478 -17.92 -4.28 -15.97
C ALA A 478 -19.22 -5.02 -15.62
N ASP A 479 -19.25 -6.34 -15.70
CA ASP A 479 -20.42 -7.14 -15.32
C ASP A 479 -20.67 -7.05 -13.79
N SER A 480 -19.63 -6.85 -12.98
CA SER A 480 -19.75 -6.53 -11.54
C SER A 480 -20.33 -5.13 -11.30
N VAL A 481 -19.99 -4.13 -12.13
CA VAL A 481 -20.65 -2.81 -12.08
C VAL A 481 -22.14 -2.94 -12.45
N GLU A 482 -22.50 -3.80 -13.41
CA GLU A 482 -23.90 -4.03 -13.81
C GLU A 482 -24.73 -4.54 -12.62
N VAL A 483 -24.18 -5.44 -11.79
CA VAL A 483 -24.79 -5.89 -10.53
C VAL A 483 -25.04 -4.72 -9.55
N VAL A 484 -24.07 -3.81 -9.39
CA VAL A 484 -24.23 -2.64 -8.51
C VAL A 484 -25.30 -1.69 -9.05
N GLN A 485 -25.34 -1.45 -10.36
CA GLN A 485 -26.34 -0.58 -10.98
C GLN A 485 -27.76 -1.15 -10.80
N ASP A 486 -27.96 -2.45 -11.05
CA ASP A 486 -29.23 -3.15 -10.81
C ASP A 486 -29.64 -3.07 -9.33
N TRP A 487 -28.72 -3.34 -8.40
CA TRP A 487 -29.00 -3.25 -6.97
C TRP A 487 -29.39 -1.82 -6.55
N ILE A 488 -28.73 -0.78 -7.08
CA ILE A 488 -29.09 0.62 -6.82
C ILE A 488 -30.50 0.91 -7.34
N GLU A 489 -30.89 0.45 -8.53
CA GLU A 489 -32.25 0.65 -9.06
C GLU A 489 -33.33 0.00 -8.17
N GLU A 490 -33.02 -1.13 -7.54
CA GLU A 490 -33.93 -1.82 -6.61
C GLU A 490 -33.93 -1.20 -5.18
N ASN A 491 -32.81 -0.61 -4.74
CA ASN A 491 -32.59 -0.14 -3.36
C ASN A 491 -32.45 1.39 -3.24
N GLY A 492 -33.54 2.10 -3.55
CA GLY A 492 -33.67 3.55 -3.32
C GLY A 492 -33.17 4.45 -4.45
N GLY A 493 -32.44 3.89 -5.42
CA GLY A 493 -31.92 4.61 -6.58
C GLY A 493 -30.79 5.57 -6.26
N TYR A 494 -30.31 6.26 -7.28
CA TYR A 494 -29.21 7.24 -7.20
C TYR A 494 -29.51 8.49 -6.33
N GLU A 495 -30.71 8.62 -5.76
CA GLU A 495 -31.02 9.68 -4.78
C GLU A 495 -30.56 9.30 -3.36
N GLU A 496 -30.44 8.00 -3.07
CA GLU A 496 -29.94 7.46 -1.79
C GLU A 496 -28.54 6.83 -1.92
N ASN A 497 -28.10 6.52 -3.14
CA ASN A 497 -26.82 5.85 -3.41
C ASN A 497 -25.88 6.74 -4.22
N LEU A 498 -24.58 6.68 -3.91
CA LEU A 498 -23.50 7.19 -4.76
C LEU A 498 -22.71 6.01 -5.33
N LEU A 499 -22.56 5.98 -6.65
CA LEU A 499 -21.64 5.06 -7.34
C LEU A 499 -20.53 5.87 -8.02
N ILE A 500 -19.29 5.48 -7.78
CA ILE A 500 -18.10 5.94 -8.50
C ILE A 500 -17.36 4.71 -9.03
N VAL A 501 -17.03 4.71 -10.31
CA VAL A 501 -16.21 3.68 -10.99
C VAL A 501 -14.99 4.37 -11.57
N THR A 502 -13.79 3.93 -11.21
CA THR A 502 -12.51 4.51 -11.62
C THR A 502 -11.43 3.43 -11.75
N ALA A 503 -10.21 3.86 -12.08
CA ALA A 503 -8.99 3.13 -11.78
C ALA A 503 -8.16 3.88 -10.74
N ASP A 504 -7.16 3.20 -10.19
CA ASP A 504 -6.16 3.75 -9.29
C ASP A 504 -4.91 4.24 -10.06
N HIS A 505 -4.49 3.54 -11.12
CA HIS A 505 -3.52 4.02 -12.11
C HIS A 505 -3.82 3.48 -13.53
N ASP A 506 -2.96 3.84 -14.49
CA ASP A 506 -3.04 3.44 -15.89
C ASP A 506 -1.80 2.62 -16.26
N HIS A 507 -1.91 1.80 -17.30
CA HIS A 507 -0.79 1.08 -17.92
C HIS A 507 -0.63 1.51 -19.39
N TYR A 508 0.61 1.45 -19.89
CA TYR A 508 1.00 2.08 -21.17
C TYR A 508 0.51 1.37 -22.46
N LEU A 509 -0.75 0.92 -22.48
CA LEU A 509 -1.45 0.48 -23.68
C LEU A 509 -1.73 1.67 -24.59
N THR A 510 -1.50 1.51 -25.89
CA THR A 510 -2.02 2.43 -26.91
C THR A 510 -2.58 1.61 -28.06
N LEU A 511 -3.88 1.76 -28.34
CA LEU A 511 -4.54 0.99 -29.39
C LEU A 511 -4.25 1.56 -30.78
N ASN A 512 -4.10 0.64 -31.74
CA ASN A 512 -3.88 0.99 -33.14
C ASN A 512 -5.19 1.21 -33.89
N GLU A 513 -5.21 2.04 -34.94
CA GLU A 513 -6.48 2.36 -35.61
C GLU A 513 -7.17 1.11 -36.19
N ASP A 514 -6.42 0.10 -36.64
CA ASP A 514 -6.90 -1.19 -37.15
C ASP A 514 -7.08 -2.27 -36.06
N PHE A 515 -6.86 -1.96 -34.79
CA PHE A 515 -7.05 -2.89 -33.66
C PHE A 515 -8.42 -3.62 -33.68
N PRO A 516 -9.57 -2.98 -34.01
CA PRO A 516 -10.85 -3.70 -34.08
C PRO A 516 -10.96 -4.70 -35.23
N GLU A 517 -10.19 -4.51 -36.32
CA GLU A 517 -10.08 -5.50 -37.39
C GLU A 517 -9.23 -6.69 -36.93
N LEU A 518 -8.07 -6.43 -36.34
CA LEU A 518 -7.15 -7.44 -35.83
C LEU A 518 -7.78 -8.30 -34.72
N LEU A 519 -8.42 -7.66 -33.73
CA LEU A 519 -9.11 -8.33 -32.63
C LEU A 519 -10.24 -9.25 -33.13
N ARG A 520 -10.94 -8.85 -34.20
CA ARG A 520 -11.99 -9.67 -34.81
C ARG A 520 -11.44 -10.80 -35.70
N GLU A 521 -10.31 -10.59 -36.37
CA GLU A 521 -9.73 -11.57 -37.28
C GLU A 521 -8.99 -12.68 -36.53
N PHE A 522 -8.25 -12.32 -35.47
CA PHE A 522 -7.37 -13.22 -34.73
C PHE A 522 -7.87 -13.57 -33.32
N GLY A 523 -8.59 -12.66 -32.64
CA GLY A 523 -8.94 -12.81 -31.22
C GLY A 523 -7.82 -12.33 -30.28
N ALA A 524 -8.16 -12.03 -29.02
CA ALA A 524 -7.23 -11.43 -28.07
C ALA A 524 -6.10 -12.39 -27.63
N GLU A 525 -6.36 -13.70 -27.59
CA GLU A 525 -5.36 -14.75 -27.33
C GLU A 525 -4.23 -14.73 -28.39
N ALA A 526 -4.61 -14.58 -29.66
CA ALA A 526 -3.71 -14.50 -30.80
C ALA A 526 -2.97 -13.15 -30.91
N LEU A 527 -3.54 -12.07 -30.36
CA LEU A 527 -2.85 -10.78 -30.22
C LEU A 527 -1.94 -10.73 -28.98
N THR A 528 -2.08 -11.71 -28.08
CA THR A 528 -1.13 -11.94 -26.97
C THR A 528 0.03 -12.82 -27.42
N THR A 529 -0.27 -14.01 -27.95
CA THR A 529 0.69 -15.07 -28.23
C THR A 529 0.92 -15.19 -29.74
N ALA A 530 2.17 -15.37 -30.20
CA ALA A 530 2.45 -15.39 -31.63
C ALA A 530 1.62 -16.47 -32.35
N VAL A 531 1.07 -16.14 -33.51
CA VAL A 531 0.26 -17.05 -34.34
C VAL A 531 0.89 -17.35 -35.70
N ASP A 532 0.51 -18.48 -36.30
CA ASP A 532 0.89 -18.85 -37.66
C ASP A 532 0.09 -18.05 -38.72
N ASP A 533 0.46 -18.19 -40.01
CA ASP A 533 -0.24 -17.60 -41.16
C ASP A 533 -1.74 -18.00 -41.27
N ASN A 534 -2.24 -18.91 -40.42
CA ASN A 534 -3.62 -19.38 -40.39
C ASN A 534 -4.37 -18.98 -39.10
N GLY A 535 -3.74 -18.23 -38.18
CA GLY A 535 -4.32 -17.81 -36.91
C GLY A 535 -4.28 -18.85 -35.79
N ASN A 536 -3.51 -19.93 -35.92
CA ASN A 536 -3.27 -20.87 -34.81
C ASN A 536 -2.15 -20.33 -33.91
N VAL A 537 -2.32 -20.41 -32.59
CA VAL A 537 -1.25 -20.12 -31.61
C VAL A 537 -0.01 -20.95 -31.92
N LEU A 538 1.16 -20.30 -32.04
CA LEU A 538 2.49 -20.90 -32.18
C LEU A 538 2.99 -21.50 -30.85
N ALA A 539 2.09 -22.18 -30.14
CA ALA A 539 2.43 -23.15 -29.12
C ALA A 539 3.01 -24.39 -29.83
N THR A 540 4.31 -24.34 -30.12
CA THR A 540 5.12 -25.45 -30.65
C THR A 540 4.70 -26.05 -32.01
N GLU A 541 5.08 -25.40 -33.11
CA GLU A 541 5.44 -26.18 -34.32
C GLU A 541 6.87 -26.70 -34.18
N VAL A 542 7.03 -28.03 -34.26
CA VAL A 542 8.34 -28.67 -34.43
C VAL A 542 8.87 -28.45 -35.84
N ASP A 543 10.17 -28.26 -35.97
CA ASP A 543 10.81 -28.07 -37.27
C ASP A 543 10.72 -29.33 -38.17
N GLN A 544 11.20 -29.24 -39.42
CA GLN A 544 11.19 -30.38 -40.36
C GLN A 544 12.08 -31.57 -39.92
N ALA A 545 12.82 -31.46 -38.81
CA ALA A 545 13.57 -32.53 -38.18
C ALA A 545 12.91 -33.07 -36.89
N GLY A 546 11.83 -32.43 -36.40
CA GLY A 546 11.09 -32.84 -35.20
C GLY A 546 11.60 -32.20 -33.90
N VAL A 547 12.28 -31.06 -33.97
CA VAL A 547 12.82 -30.34 -32.80
C VAL A 547 11.91 -29.14 -32.47
N ALA A 548 11.54 -28.99 -31.20
CA ALA A 548 10.79 -27.84 -30.72
C ALA A 548 11.68 -26.59 -30.64
N LEU A 549 11.11 -25.41 -30.88
CA LEU A 549 11.75 -24.15 -30.51
C LEU A 549 11.59 -23.95 -28.99
N GLU A 550 12.62 -23.45 -28.33
CA GLU A 550 12.77 -23.62 -26.87
C GLU A 550 11.80 -22.80 -26.01
N GLU A 551 11.20 -21.71 -26.50
CA GLU A 551 10.22 -20.91 -25.73
C GLU A 551 9.13 -20.30 -26.65
N PRO A 552 7.85 -20.23 -26.21
CA PRO A 552 6.81 -19.48 -26.90
C PRO A 552 7.13 -17.98 -26.88
N ARG A 553 6.76 -17.27 -27.95
CA ARG A 553 7.00 -15.82 -28.09
C ARG A 553 5.67 -15.09 -28.17
N LYS A 554 5.55 -13.98 -27.44
CA LYS A 554 4.39 -13.09 -27.51
C LYS A 554 4.41 -12.25 -28.79
N VAL A 555 3.24 -11.85 -29.32
CA VAL A 555 3.17 -10.97 -30.51
C VAL A 555 3.76 -9.61 -30.19
N ASP A 556 3.35 -9.00 -29.08
CA ASP A 556 3.81 -7.67 -28.63
C ASP A 556 5.35 -7.53 -28.59
N ASN A 557 6.03 -8.60 -28.14
CA ASN A 557 7.48 -8.70 -28.05
C ASN A 557 8.17 -8.84 -29.43
N LEU A 558 7.44 -9.16 -30.49
CA LEU A 558 7.98 -9.35 -31.85
C LEU A 558 7.53 -8.26 -32.82
N ASP A 559 6.26 -7.90 -32.77
CA ASP A 559 5.55 -6.95 -33.62
C ASP A 559 4.50 -6.17 -32.79
N PRO A 560 4.92 -5.15 -32.02
CA PRO A 560 4.01 -4.36 -31.18
C PRO A 560 2.96 -3.59 -31.99
N ASP A 561 3.18 -3.39 -33.29
CA ASP A 561 2.20 -2.76 -34.18
C ASP A 561 0.91 -3.60 -34.28
N ALA A 562 0.97 -4.92 -34.05
CA ALA A 562 -0.19 -5.81 -34.11
C ALA A 562 -1.01 -5.89 -32.80
N SER A 563 -0.36 -5.77 -31.63
CA SER A 563 -1.02 -5.88 -30.31
C SER A 563 -1.44 -4.53 -29.72
N GLY A 564 -0.81 -3.44 -30.14
CA GLY A 564 -0.90 -2.11 -29.54
C GLY A 564 0.49 -1.51 -29.33
N HIS A 565 0.72 -0.28 -29.80
CA HIS A 565 2.06 0.30 -29.90
C HIS A 565 2.65 0.72 -28.55
N TYR A 566 3.94 0.44 -28.38
CA TYR A 566 4.81 1.16 -27.46
C TYR A 566 5.24 2.51 -28.07
N TRP A 567 5.03 3.60 -27.33
CA TRP A 567 5.61 4.92 -27.63
C TRP A 567 6.74 5.20 -26.63
N GLY A 568 7.89 5.67 -27.09
CA GLY A 568 9.04 5.99 -26.24
C GLY A 568 10.18 6.60 -27.03
N SER A 569 11.16 7.21 -26.35
CA SER A 569 12.35 7.75 -27.03
C SER A 569 13.14 6.70 -27.80
N ASN A 570 13.11 5.44 -27.36
CA ASN A 570 13.78 4.33 -28.02
C ASN A 570 12.78 3.21 -28.43
N PRO A 571 12.44 3.07 -29.73
CA PRO A 571 11.56 2.01 -30.23
C PRO A 571 12.21 0.61 -30.20
N ASP A 572 13.51 0.50 -29.91
CA ASP A 572 14.20 -0.79 -29.71
C ASP A 572 14.06 -1.31 -28.26
N VAL A 573 13.53 -0.51 -27.32
CA VAL A 573 13.27 -0.95 -25.93
C VAL A 573 11.95 -1.71 -25.87
N LYS A 574 12.06 -3.03 -25.81
CA LYS A 574 10.92 -3.96 -25.79
C LYS A 574 10.46 -4.25 -24.37
N VAL A 575 9.59 -3.38 -23.86
CA VAL A 575 8.68 -3.67 -22.76
C VAL A 575 7.32 -3.11 -23.17
N GLY A 576 6.31 -3.98 -23.22
CA GLY A 576 4.95 -3.56 -23.51
C GLY A 576 4.35 -2.71 -22.38
N TRP A 577 3.03 -2.63 -22.39
CA TRP A 577 2.14 -2.12 -21.36
C TRP A 577 2.25 -2.74 -19.94
N SER A 578 3.33 -3.46 -19.63
CA SER A 578 3.58 -4.11 -18.33
C SER A 578 3.92 -3.16 -17.19
N HIS A 579 4.02 -1.86 -17.44
CA HIS A 579 4.41 -0.84 -16.47
C HIS A 579 3.27 0.17 -16.28
N HIS A 580 3.08 0.57 -15.02
CA HIS A 580 2.17 1.65 -14.65
C HIS A 580 2.61 2.97 -15.29
N THR A 581 1.70 3.93 -15.31
CA THR A 581 1.89 5.25 -15.90
C THR A 581 1.20 6.33 -15.06
N THR A 582 1.55 7.59 -15.30
CA THR A 582 0.82 8.76 -14.79
C THR A 582 -0.30 9.24 -15.73
N ILE A 583 -0.65 8.47 -16.77
CA ILE A 583 -1.74 8.86 -17.68
C ILE A 583 -3.05 8.96 -16.85
N PRO A 584 -3.79 10.07 -16.98
CA PRO A 584 -5.01 10.26 -16.23
C PRO A 584 -6.06 9.16 -16.51
N VAL A 585 -6.71 8.67 -15.46
CA VAL A 585 -7.66 7.55 -15.53
C VAL A 585 -9.11 8.02 -15.72
N PRO A 586 -9.99 7.22 -16.34
CA PRO A 586 -11.40 7.58 -16.48
C PRO A 586 -12.15 7.44 -15.15
N VAL A 587 -13.10 8.36 -14.91
CA VAL A 587 -14.00 8.34 -13.73
C VAL A 587 -15.44 8.42 -14.22
N TYR A 588 -16.24 7.41 -13.91
CA TYR A 588 -17.67 7.34 -14.21
C TYR A 588 -18.45 7.37 -12.91
N TYR A 589 -19.50 8.19 -12.81
CA TYR A 589 -20.13 8.40 -11.52
C TYR A 589 -21.58 8.89 -11.62
N GLN A 590 -22.39 8.54 -10.63
CA GLN A 590 -23.80 8.91 -10.57
C GLN A 590 -24.32 8.88 -9.13
N GLY A 591 -25.23 9.80 -8.82
CA GLY A 591 -26.03 9.78 -7.59
C GLY A 591 -25.66 10.80 -6.52
N ALA A 592 -26.02 10.50 -5.27
CA ALA A 592 -26.10 11.48 -4.19
C ALA A 592 -24.74 12.11 -3.86
N GLY A 593 -24.60 13.43 -4.05
CA GLY A 593 -23.34 14.16 -3.82
C GLY A 593 -22.37 14.16 -5.01
N SER A 594 -22.69 13.45 -6.11
CA SER A 594 -21.87 13.39 -7.32
C SER A 594 -21.54 14.76 -7.93
N GLU A 595 -22.36 15.78 -7.69
CA GLU A 595 -22.10 17.16 -8.11
C GLU A 595 -20.80 17.75 -7.54
N PHE A 596 -20.25 17.18 -6.45
CA PHE A 596 -18.95 17.56 -5.94
C PHE A 596 -17.83 17.34 -6.98
N LEU A 597 -17.91 16.27 -7.78
CA LEU A 597 -16.93 15.97 -8.82
C LEU A 597 -17.06 16.90 -10.03
N ASP A 598 -18.30 17.22 -10.46
CA ASP A 598 -18.55 18.25 -11.49
C ASP A 598 -17.94 19.60 -11.09
N ASP A 599 -18.18 20.00 -9.83
CA ASP A 599 -17.68 21.25 -9.28
C ASP A 599 -16.15 21.23 -9.10
N SER A 600 -15.51 20.06 -8.98
CA SER A 600 -14.06 19.93 -8.74
C SER A 600 -13.20 19.92 -10.00
N VAL A 601 -13.80 19.89 -11.19
CA VAL A 601 -13.07 19.96 -12.47
C VAL A 601 -12.22 21.23 -12.57
N GLY A 602 -10.91 21.08 -12.75
CA GLY A 602 -9.95 22.17 -12.82
C GLY A 602 -9.61 22.84 -11.49
N LYS A 603 -10.10 22.33 -10.35
CA LYS A 603 -9.73 22.84 -9.02
C LYS A 603 -8.42 22.23 -8.53
N GLY A 604 -7.71 23.02 -7.73
CA GLY A 604 -6.64 22.52 -6.88
C GLY A 604 -7.17 22.07 -5.53
N PHE A 605 -6.29 21.49 -4.73
CA PHE A 605 -6.56 20.95 -3.39
C PHE A 605 -5.37 21.22 -2.46
N GLU A 606 -5.58 21.19 -1.15
CA GLU A 606 -4.51 21.36 -0.16
C GLU A 606 -3.94 19.99 0.25
N GLN A 607 -2.62 19.87 0.38
CA GLN A 607 -1.95 18.73 1.04
C GLN A 607 -0.74 19.24 1.83
N TYR A 608 -0.53 18.74 3.06
CA TYR A 608 0.68 19.04 3.86
C TYR A 608 0.97 20.54 4.07
N GLY A 609 -0.05 21.41 4.00
CA GLY A 609 0.08 22.87 4.10
C GLY A 609 0.29 23.60 2.77
N PHE A 610 0.23 22.89 1.64
CA PHE A 610 0.50 23.44 0.30
C PHE A 610 -0.71 23.38 -0.63
N ASP A 611 -0.99 24.51 -1.30
CA ASP A 611 -1.95 24.59 -2.42
C ASP A 611 -1.39 23.84 -3.64
N VAL A 612 -1.94 22.65 -3.93
CA VAL A 612 -1.63 21.88 -5.14
C VAL A 612 -2.48 22.42 -6.30
N PRO A 613 -1.88 22.91 -7.40
CA PRO A 613 -2.63 23.49 -8.50
C PRO A 613 -3.44 22.43 -9.25
N GLY A 614 -4.69 22.77 -9.58
CA GLY A 614 -5.56 21.93 -10.41
C GLY A 614 -5.14 21.92 -11.88
N VAL A 615 -5.46 20.83 -12.56
CA VAL A 615 -5.22 20.67 -14.00
C VAL A 615 -6.52 20.96 -14.77
N GLU A 616 -6.47 21.88 -15.75
CA GLU A 616 -7.66 22.35 -16.46
C GLU A 616 -8.41 21.19 -17.14
N GLY A 617 -9.69 21.01 -16.80
CA GLY A 617 -10.54 19.97 -17.37
C GLY A 617 -10.45 18.60 -16.68
N LEU A 618 -9.53 18.40 -15.74
CA LEU A 618 -9.37 17.16 -14.98
C LEU A 618 -9.80 17.34 -13.50
N ILE A 619 -10.01 16.23 -12.80
CA ILE A 619 -10.01 16.16 -11.33
C ILE A 619 -8.73 15.45 -10.88
N ASP A 620 -8.52 15.31 -9.56
CA ASP A 620 -7.51 14.42 -8.98
C ASP A 620 -8.22 13.35 -8.13
N GLN A 621 -7.55 12.24 -7.84
CA GLN A 621 -8.03 11.20 -6.93
C GLN A 621 -8.40 11.73 -5.53
N VAL A 622 -7.76 12.80 -5.06
CA VAL A 622 -8.17 13.53 -3.83
C VAL A 622 -9.61 14.02 -3.92
N HIS A 623 -10.08 14.48 -5.08
CA HIS A 623 -11.47 14.89 -5.27
C HIS A 623 -12.43 13.69 -5.24
N ILE A 624 -11.98 12.50 -5.64
CA ILE A 624 -12.77 11.26 -5.58
C ILE A 624 -13.02 10.84 -4.13
N ALA A 625 -11.99 10.88 -3.28
CA ALA A 625 -12.15 10.69 -1.85
C ALA A 625 -13.06 11.76 -1.25
N GLN A 626 -12.77 13.05 -1.48
CA GLN A 626 -13.60 14.16 -1.00
C GLN A 626 -15.07 14.04 -1.41
N ALA A 627 -15.39 13.55 -2.61
CA ALA A 627 -16.77 13.33 -3.02
C ALA A 627 -17.49 12.27 -2.16
N GLN A 628 -16.79 11.20 -1.76
CA GLN A 628 -17.34 10.17 -0.87
C GLN A 628 -17.60 10.73 0.54
N PHE A 629 -16.63 11.43 1.13
CA PHE A 629 -16.83 12.13 2.42
C PHE A 629 -17.97 13.16 2.32
N ALA A 630 -18.03 13.95 1.24
CA ALA A 630 -19.07 14.96 1.02
C ALA A 630 -20.48 14.34 0.91
N ALA A 631 -20.57 13.14 0.31
CA ALA A 631 -21.82 12.39 0.19
C ALA A 631 -22.33 11.91 1.55
N PHE A 632 -21.48 11.36 2.41
CA PHE A 632 -21.85 10.96 3.77
C PHE A 632 -22.09 12.14 4.71
N GLU A 633 -21.35 13.25 4.60
CA GLU A 633 -21.51 14.38 5.51
C GLU A 633 -22.59 15.38 5.05
N ASN A 634 -23.00 15.33 3.78
CA ASN A 634 -23.88 16.30 3.14
C ASN A 634 -23.31 17.75 3.23
N LYS A 635 -22.02 17.90 2.95
CA LYS A 635 -21.30 19.18 2.95
C LYS A 635 -20.69 19.47 1.59
N ASN A 636 -20.64 20.76 1.22
CA ASN A 636 -19.92 21.22 0.02
C ASN A 636 -18.40 21.33 0.24
N THR A 637 -17.96 21.18 1.49
CA THR A 637 -16.56 21.10 1.93
C THR A 637 -16.53 20.00 2.99
N PRO A 638 -16.17 18.76 2.62
CA PRO A 638 -16.10 17.65 3.57
C PRO A 638 -14.98 17.86 4.60
N ASP A 639 -15.13 17.26 5.78
CA ASP A 639 -14.03 17.11 6.74
C ASP A 639 -13.21 15.87 6.32
N THR A 640 -12.47 15.98 5.20
CA THR A 640 -11.46 14.95 4.89
C THR A 640 -10.32 15.01 5.89
N PRO A 641 -9.65 13.88 6.19
CA PRO A 641 -8.40 13.85 6.92
C PRO A 641 -7.44 14.94 6.47
N SER A 642 -6.88 15.70 7.42
CA SER A 642 -5.81 16.64 7.12
C SER A 642 -4.51 15.86 7.00
N SER A 643 -3.90 15.87 5.83
CA SER A 643 -2.48 15.52 5.65
C SER A 643 -1.63 16.54 6.39
N GLY A 644 -1.35 16.29 7.67
CA GLY A 644 -0.52 17.11 8.55
C GLY A 644 -0.62 18.63 8.32
N SER A 645 -1.82 19.21 8.19
CA SER A 645 -2.00 20.63 7.82
C SER A 645 -2.98 21.38 8.72
N GLY A 646 -2.58 22.60 9.11
CA GLY A 646 -3.24 23.46 10.11
C GLY A 646 -2.34 23.68 11.32
N ASN A 647 -2.88 24.23 12.42
CA ASN A 647 -2.10 24.38 13.67
C ASN A 647 -1.69 23.04 14.33
N ASN A 648 -2.09 21.91 13.73
CA ASN A 648 -1.71 20.56 14.11
C ASN A 648 -0.70 19.93 13.13
N ALA A 649 -0.25 20.65 12.10
CA ALA A 649 0.82 20.21 11.20
C ALA A 649 2.10 19.89 11.98
N PRO A 650 2.80 18.75 11.76
CA PRO A 650 4.11 18.51 12.36
C PRO A 650 5.06 19.68 12.12
N THR A 651 5.46 20.38 13.19
CA THR A 651 6.52 21.37 13.09
C THR A 651 7.82 20.58 13.06
N LEU A 652 8.57 20.72 11.98
CA LEU A 652 9.99 20.39 12.00
C LEU A 652 10.71 21.50 12.74
N VAL A 653 11.35 21.17 13.85
CA VAL A 653 12.08 22.10 14.72
C VAL A 653 13.56 21.72 14.63
N SER A 654 14.40 22.64 14.17
CA SER A 654 15.84 22.42 14.11
C SER A 654 16.55 23.42 15.02
N GLY A 655 17.37 22.90 15.93
CA GLY A 655 18.38 23.68 16.66
C GLY A 655 19.65 23.86 15.83
N THR A 656 20.78 24.04 16.50
CA THR A 656 22.02 24.51 15.88
C THR A 656 23.23 23.63 16.22
N VAL A 657 24.41 24.26 16.33
CA VAL A 657 25.68 23.64 16.76
C VAL A 657 26.26 24.34 17.99
N GLU A 658 25.43 25.14 18.66
CA GLU A 658 25.63 25.71 19.99
C GLU A 658 24.41 25.32 20.84
N GLY A 659 24.56 25.24 22.17
CA GLY A 659 23.47 24.83 23.07
C GLY A 659 22.22 25.71 22.98
N ASP A 660 21.10 25.10 22.64
CA ASP A 660 19.80 25.71 22.34
C ASP A 660 18.79 25.52 23.49
N THR A 661 17.62 26.16 23.36
CA THR A 661 16.50 26.00 24.29
C THR A 661 15.20 25.99 23.50
N LEU A 662 14.53 24.84 23.45
CA LEU A 662 13.41 24.55 22.55
C LEU A 662 12.18 24.20 23.40
N ILE A 663 11.19 25.09 23.48
CA ILE A 663 10.05 24.94 24.40
C ILE A 663 8.74 24.74 23.61
N ALA A 664 8.09 23.60 23.83
CA ALA A 664 6.77 23.29 23.29
C ALA A 664 5.72 24.29 23.79
N GLY A 665 4.85 24.75 22.88
CA GLY A 665 3.88 25.82 23.14
C GLY A 665 4.48 27.24 23.12
N ILE A 666 5.79 27.40 22.90
CA ILE A 666 6.46 28.69 22.69
C ILE A 666 7.14 28.73 21.31
N ASP A 667 8.04 27.79 21.05
CA ASP A 667 8.88 27.73 19.86
C ASP A 667 8.29 26.79 18.77
N PHE A 668 7.48 25.80 19.20
CA PHE A 668 6.73 24.87 18.35
C PHE A 668 5.39 24.48 19.03
N LYS A 669 4.48 23.74 18.36
CA LYS A 669 3.12 23.48 18.90
C LYS A 669 3.13 22.58 20.16
N GLY A 670 4.03 21.59 20.22
CA GLY A 670 4.16 20.64 21.32
C GLY A 670 3.39 19.33 21.15
N THR A 671 2.89 18.99 19.95
CA THR A 671 2.12 17.75 19.76
C THR A 671 2.25 17.18 18.36
N GLY A 672 2.81 15.99 18.19
CA GLY A 672 3.12 15.46 16.86
C GLY A 672 4.13 16.33 16.09
N ASP A 673 5.10 16.92 16.78
CA ASP A 673 6.25 17.62 16.17
C ASP A 673 7.43 16.68 15.92
N THR A 674 8.38 17.10 15.09
CA THR A 674 9.70 16.46 14.99
C THR A 674 10.78 17.48 15.32
N VAL A 675 11.57 17.21 16.35
CA VAL A 675 12.63 18.10 16.86
C VAL A 675 13.99 17.47 16.64
N PHE A 676 14.93 18.22 16.06
CA PHE A 676 16.35 17.88 15.94
C PHE A 676 17.15 19.02 16.59
N ALA A 677 17.64 18.86 17.82
CA ALA A 677 18.29 19.96 18.53
C ALA A 677 19.74 20.18 18.04
N GLY A 678 20.49 19.09 17.81
CA GLY A 678 21.67 19.08 16.95
C GLY A 678 22.98 18.82 17.70
N ALA A 679 23.71 19.88 18.04
CA ALA A 679 24.95 19.74 18.80
C ALA A 679 25.17 20.91 19.78
N GLY A 680 25.50 20.61 21.02
CA GLY A 680 25.52 21.56 22.12
C GLY A 680 24.88 20.95 23.36
N ASP A 681 25.02 21.56 24.53
CA ASP A 681 24.23 21.14 25.70
C ASP A 681 22.84 21.81 25.61
N ASP A 682 21.81 21.07 25.20
CA ASP A 682 20.48 21.55 24.82
C ASP A 682 19.41 21.40 25.93
N GLU A 683 18.42 22.29 25.98
CA GLU A 683 17.26 22.20 26.89
C GLU A 683 15.94 22.13 26.10
N ILE A 684 15.30 20.94 26.06
CA ILE A 684 14.10 20.67 25.25
C ILE A 684 12.90 20.44 26.20
N ASP A 685 11.97 21.39 26.27
CA ASP A 685 10.81 21.31 27.17
C ASP A 685 9.51 21.00 26.40
N LEU A 686 9.21 19.71 26.22
CA LEU A 686 7.92 19.23 25.70
C LEU A 686 6.79 19.36 26.73
N ALA A 687 7.15 19.19 28.01
CA ALA A 687 6.23 19.20 29.14
C ALA A 687 5.48 20.54 29.32
N PHE A 688 6.06 21.67 28.88
CA PHE A 688 5.45 23.00 28.99
C PHE A 688 4.07 23.10 28.30
N SER A 689 3.90 22.44 27.15
CA SER A 689 2.62 22.40 26.44
C SER A 689 1.59 21.50 27.13
N GLY A 690 2.06 20.40 27.74
CA GLY A 690 1.25 19.30 28.26
C GLY A 690 0.73 18.32 27.20
N GLU A 691 0.91 18.62 25.91
CA GLU A 691 0.48 17.78 24.78
C GLU A 691 1.61 16.82 24.34
N GLY A 692 1.31 15.78 23.56
CA GLY A 692 2.18 14.59 23.37
C GLY A 692 2.45 14.17 21.92
N LYS A 693 2.96 12.96 21.70
CA LYS A 693 3.28 12.40 20.36
C LYS A 693 4.43 13.07 19.59
N ASN A 694 5.29 13.84 20.25
CA ASN A 694 6.45 14.45 19.59
C ASN A 694 7.56 13.43 19.36
N ARG A 695 8.28 13.57 18.24
CA ARG A 695 9.50 12.84 17.91
C ARG A 695 10.68 13.79 18.15
N VAL A 696 11.71 13.38 18.88
CA VAL A 696 12.85 14.24 19.25
C VAL A 696 14.15 13.49 19.09
N ASP A 697 15.15 14.16 18.54
CA ASP A 697 16.56 13.80 18.55
C ASP A 697 17.30 15.01 19.14
N ALA A 698 17.91 14.86 20.31
CA ALA A 698 18.68 15.94 20.93
C ALA A 698 20.08 16.07 20.28
N GLY A 699 20.69 14.95 19.91
CA GLY A 699 21.83 14.89 19.01
C GLY A 699 23.14 14.64 19.75
N SER A 700 23.91 15.68 20.07
CA SER A 700 25.22 15.51 20.73
C SER A 700 25.57 16.64 21.71
N GLY A 701 25.60 16.29 23.00
CA GLY A 701 25.48 17.26 24.08
C GLY A 701 25.41 16.60 25.44
N ASN A 702 25.06 17.36 26.48
CA ASN A 702 24.63 16.81 27.76
C ASN A 702 23.26 17.41 28.06
N ASP A 703 22.26 16.81 27.45
CA ASP A 703 20.98 17.45 27.15
C ASP A 703 19.98 17.26 28.29
N VAL A 704 19.00 18.16 28.33
CA VAL A 704 17.96 18.18 29.36
C VAL A 704 16.60 18.23 28.69
N ILE A 705 15.93 17.08 28.64
CA ILE A 705 14.63 16.93 27.98
C ILE A 705 13.52 16.73 29.01
N TYR A 706 12.52 17.62 29.01
CA TYR A 706 11.30 17.50 29.82
C TYR A 706 10.18 16.92 28.97
N LEU A 707 9.67 15.73 29.33
CA LEU A 707 8.68 15.00 28.55
C LEU A 707 7.27 15.17 29.13
N SER A 708 6.31 15.37 28.23
CA SER A 708 4.87 15.20 28.48
C SER A 708 4.51 13.71 28.40
N SER A 709 3.56 13.31 27.54
CA SER A 709 3.12 11.92 27.34
C SER A 709 3.30 11.49 25.88
N GLN A 710 3.43 10.18 25.64
CA GLN A 710 3.45 9.57 24.30
C GLN A 710 4.55 10.09 23.33
N ASN A 711 5.62 10.70 23.81
CA ASN A 711 6.72 11.19 22.95
C ASN A 711 7.73 10.07 22.63
N ARG A 712 8.42 10.17 21.50
CA ARG A 712 9.57 9.36 21.10
C ARG A 712 10.82 10.24 21.16
N VAL A 713 11.81 9.91 21.97
CA VAL A 713 13.00 10.76 22.16
C VAL A 713 14.29 9.95 22.11
N LEU A 714 15.28 10.46 21.36
CA LEU A 714 16.69 10.08 21.40
C LEU A 714 17.46 11.21 22.09
N GLY A 715 18.28 10.89 23.09
CA GLY A 715 19.28 11.81 23.65
C GLY A 715 20.42 11.98 22.65
N GLY A 716 21.19 10.92 22.45
CA GLY A 716 22.16 10.81 21.37
C GLY A 716 23.57 10.61 21.90
N GLY A 717 24.33 11.67 22.16
CA GLY A 717 25.74 11.57 22.53
C GLY A 717 26.20 12.50 23.66
N GLY A 718 26.00 12.08 24.90
CA GLY A 718 26.67 12.56 26.13
C GLY A 718 25.85 12.26 27.40
N ASP A 719 26.06 12.98 28.52
CA ASP A 719 25.44 12.62 29.82
C ASP A 719 24.02 13.26 30.01
N ASP A 720 23.01 12.66 29.38
CA ASP A 720 21.68 13.23 29.15
C ASP A 720 20.70 13.04 30.32
N LYS A 721 19.62 13.84 30.34
CA LYS A 721 18.62 13.85 31.44
C LYS A 721 17.20 14.01 30.92
N PHE A 722 16.41 12.97 31.11
CA PHE A 722 15.00 12.92 30.74
C PHE A 722 14.14 13.08 31.98
N PHE A 723 13.26 14.09 31.99
CA PHE A 723 12.30 14.34 33.07
C PHE A 723 10.88 14.03 32.58
N ALA A 724 10.44 12.80 32.79
CA ALA A 724 9.13 12.34 32.33
C ALA A 724 8.02 12.77 33.31
N THR A 725 7.34 13.87 32.96
CA THR A 725 6.20 14.40 33.72
C THR A 725 4.89 13.70 33.37
N GLY A 726 4.81 13.08 32.19
CA GLY A 726 3.73 12.20 31.75
C GLY A 726 4.21 10.77 31.43
N GLY A 727 3.34 10.02 30.77
CA GLY A 727 3.48 8.56 30.59
C GLY A 727 3.41 8.12 29.13
N GLY A 728 3.78 6.87 28.87
CA GLY A 728 3.76 6.29 27.53
C GLY A 728 4.85 6.82 26.58
N ASN A 729 5.86 7.53 27.10
CA ASN A 729 6.99 7.98 26.27
C ASN A 729 7.93 6.81 25.98
N ILE A 730 8.58 6.83 24.82
CA ILE A 730 9.68 5.95 24.42
C ILE A 730 10.96 6.79 24.41
N ILE A 731 11.99 6.34 25.12
CA ILE A 731 13.19 7.13 25.41
C ILE A 731 14.44 6.27 25.13
N SER A 732 15.37 6.79 24.35
CA SER A 732 16.75 6.31 24.20
C SER A 732 17.69 7.32 24.85
N GLY A 733 18.63 6.85 25.67
CA GLY A 733 19.74 7.67 26.16
C GLY A 733 20.76 7.93 25.06
N GLY A 734 21.36 6.87 24.53
CA GLY A 734 22.41 6.91 23.51
C GLY A 734 23.80 6.60 24.09
N GLU A 735 24.84 7.29 23.62
CA GLU A 735 26.21 7.18 24.13
C GLU A 735 26.44 8.10 25.34
N GLY A 736 26.20 7.60 26.55
CA GLY A 736 26.17 8.47 27.72
C GLY A 736 26.32 7.82 29.09
N ALA A 737 26.03 8.63 30.11
CA ALA A 737 25.75 8.20 31.48
C ALA A 737 24.44 8.87 31.93
N ASP A 738 23.33 8.29 31.49
CA ASP A 738 22.06 8.97 31.31
C ASP A 738 21.14 8.85 32.52
N GLN A 739 20.20 9.80 32.63
CA GLN A 739 19.33 9.93 33.79
C GLN A 739 17.86 9.99 33.41
N PHE A 740 17.16 8.88 33.63
CA PHE A 740 15.75 8.73 33.29
C PHE A 740 14.88 8.99 34.53
N TRP A 741 14.49 10.25 34.75
CA TRP A 741 13.61 10.67 35.84
C TRP A 741 12.15 10.36 35.51
N ILE A 742 11.80 9.07 35.57
CA ILE A 742 10.48 8.51 35.23
C ILE A 742 9.34 8.86 36.21
N VAL A 743 9.67 9.46 37.35
CA VAL A 743 8.72 9.96 38.35
C VAL A 743 9.17 11.35 38.79
N THR A 744 8.40 12.38 38.45
CA THR A 744 8.71 13.79 38.75
C THR A 744 7.79 14.40 39.81
N GLY A 745 7.51 13.64 40.87
CA GLY A 745 6.67 14.06 42.01
C GLY A 745 5.24 13.49 42.01
N GLU A 746 4.75 13.01 40.88
CA GLU A 746 3.51 12.23 40.72
C GLU A 746 3.80 10.99 39.84
N ILE A 747 2.90 10.00 39.85
CA ILE A 747 3.03 8.77 39.04
C ILE A 747 2.13 8.93 37.81
N ALA A 748 2.68 8.74 36.62
CA ALA A 748 1.93 8.82 35.36
C ALA A 748 0.92 7.67 35.21
N GLU A 749 -0.15 7.90 34.43
CA GLU A 749 -1.20 6.90 34.19
C GLU A 749 -0.76 5.76 33.25
N ALA A 750 0.31 5.98 32.47
CA ALA A 750 0.95 4.99 31.61
C ALA A 750 2.45 4.91 31.91
N ALA A 751 3.04 3.72 31.79
CA ALA A 751 4.48 3.52 31.98
C ALA A 751 5.30 4.16 30.85
N ASN A 752 6.51 4.62 31.14
CA ASN A 752 7.48 5.02 30.12
C ASN A 752 8.34 3.82 29.70
N ILE A 753 8.83 3.80 28.46
CA ILE A 753 9.69 2.74 27.92
C ILE A 753 11.08 3.34 27.68
N ILE A 754 12.11 2.71 28.24
CA ILE A 754 13.52 3.06 28.02
C ILE A 754 14.15 1.92 27.21
N VAL A 755 14.79 2.25 26.08
CA VAL A 755 15.09 1.26 25.03
C VAL A 755 16.51 0.70 25.05
N ASP A 756 17.45 1.37 25.72
CA ASP A 756 18.90 1.17 25.61
C ASP A 756 19.68 1.23 26.95
N PHE A 757 18.96 1.34 28.08
CA PHE A 757 19.53 1.58 29.43
C PHE A 757 20.74 0.69 29.79
N GLU A 758 21.92 1.30 29.98
CA GLU A 758 23.16 0.59 30.35
C GLU A 758 23.30 0.45 31.88
N ALA A 759 23.03 -0.76 32.39
CA ALA A 759 23.08 -1.04 33.83
C ALA A 759 24.48 -0.84 34.45
N GLY A 760 24.58 0.18 35.32
CA GLY A 760 25.82 0.55 36.03
C GLY A 760 26.52 1.78 35.47
N THR A 761 26.03 2.28 34.33
CA THR A 761 26.40 3.56 33.71
C THR A 761 25.23 4.55 33.86
N ASP A 762 24.02 4.11 33.48
CA ASP A 762 22.79 4.91 33.57
C ASP A 762 22.07 4.78 34.92
N VAL A 763 21.17 5.73 35.20
CA VAL A 763 20.35 5.76 36.41
C VAL A 763 18.89 6.13 36.17
N ILE A 764 18.01 5.48 36.94
CA ILE A 764 16.58 5.80 37.00
C ILE A 764 16.33 6.76 38.16
N GLY A 765 15.75 7.91 37.86
CA GLY A 765 15.41 8.94 38.83
C GLY A 765 13.98 8.83 39.36
N ILE A 766 13.82 8.84 40.69
CA ILE A 766 12.51 8.95 41.36
C ILE A 766 12.52 10.20 42.24
N LEU A 767 12.03 11.31 41.69
CA LEU A 767 11.93 12.60 42.36
C LEU A 767 10.63 12.70 43.16
N GLY A 768 10.73 13.12 44.43
CA GLY A 768 9.58 13.11 45.35
C GLY A 768 9.31 11.74 45.97
N SER A 769 10.27 10.81 45.84
CA SER A 769 10.31 9.46 46.41
C SER A 769 9.73 9.38 47.83
N ALA A 770 10.26 10.20 48.74
CA ALA A 770 9.89 10.23 50.16
C ALA A 770 8.44 10.70 50.43
N SER A 771 7.83 11.48 49.54
CA SER A 771 6.42 11.90 49.63
C SER A 771 5.45 10.86 49.07
N LEU A 772 5.86 10.15 48.01
CA LEU A 772 5.08 9.06 47.40
C LEU A 772 5.20 7.74 48.20
N GLY A 773 6.20 7.64 49.09
CA GLY A 773 6.48 6.43 49.86
C GLY A 773 7.21 5.35 49.06
N ILE A 774 7.96 5.78 48.03
CA ILE A 774 8.77 4.92 47.19
C ILE A 774 10.20 4.93 47.73
N ASP A 775 10.70 3.77 48.17
CA ASP A 775 12.10 3.54 48.52
C ASP A 775 12.56 2.16 47.99
N ALA A 776 13.85 1.85 48.16
CA ALA A 776 14.46 0.61 47.68
C ALA A 776 13.88 -0.69 48.29
N SER A 777 12.97 -0.61 49.27
CA SER A 777 12.23 -1.75 49.83
C SER A 777 10.78 -1.85 49.35
N THR A 778 10.28 -0.85 48.62
CA THR A 778 8.91 -0.80 48.07
C THR A 778 8.88 -0.76 46.54
N LEU A 779 10.00 -0.44 45.89
CA LEU A 779 10.14 -0.55 44.44
C LEU A 779 10.25 -2.02 44.05
N GLU A 780 9.45 -2.45 43.09
CA GLU A 780 9.40 -3.83 42.59
C GLU A 780 10.03 -3.90 41.20
N LEU A 781 11.11 -4.68 41.06
CA LEU A 781 11.71 -5.01 39.77
C LEU A 781 11.26 -6.42 39.37
N THR A 782 10.70 -6.58 38.18
CA THR A 782 10.24 -7.87 37.65
C THR A 782 10.80 -8.08 36.26
N GLU A 783 11.58 -9.15 36.07
CA GLU A 783 12.03 -9.59 34.76
C GLU A 783 10.88 -10.25 33.97
N MET A 784 10.75 -9.88 32.71
CA MET A 784 9.80 -10.42 31.74
C MET A 784 10.35 -10.21 30.33
N ASP A 785 10.46 -11.30 29.56
CA ASP A 785 10.75 -11.29 28.13
C ASP A 785 11.94 -10.37 27.75
N GLY A 786 13.13 -10.72 28.26
CA GLY A 786 14.38 -9.97 28.06
C GLY A 786 14.48 -8.62 28.81
N SER A 787 13.39 -8.16 29.43
CA SER A 787 13.21 -6.78 29.91
C SER A 787 12.96 -6.70 31.42
N THR A 788 13.22 -5.54 32.03
CA THR A 788 12.96 -5.28 33.45
C THR A 788 11.83 -4.28 33.62
N LYS A 789 10.72 -4.73 34.20
CA LYS A 789 9.61 -3.87 34.63
C LYS A 789 9.92 -3.22 35.98
N VAL A 790 9.87 -1.89 36.03
CA VAL A 790 10.01 -1.07 37.25
C VAL A 790 8.62 -0.68 37.74
N ALA A 791 8.22 -1.12 38.94
CA ALA A 791 6.86 -0.96 39.44
C ALA A 791 6.80 -0.50 40.91
N PHE A 792 5.63 0.05 41.30
CA PHE A 792 5.29 0.39 42.68
C PHE A 792 3.81 0.12 42.95
N GLY A 793 3.54 -0.94 43.71
CA GLY A 793 2.18 -1.43 43.94
C GLY A 793 1.56 -2.00 42.66
N GLU A 794 0.37 -1.53 42.29
CA GLU A 794 -0.32 -1.93 41.06
C GLU A 794 0.13 -1.12 39.83
N ASN A 795 0.96 -0.08 40.00
CA ASN A 795 1.40 0.79 38.90
C ASN A 795 2.77 0.36 38.35
N THR A 796 2.87 0.22 37.04
CA THR A 796 4.15 0.17 36.32
C THR A 796 4.65 1.61 36.13
N LEU A 797 5.88 1.90 36.54
CA LEU A 797 6.51 3.21 36.39
C LEU A 797 7.28 3.30 35.07
N ALA A 798 8.05 2.26 34.75
CA ALA A 798 8.74 2.13 33.47
C ALA A 798 8.99 0.67 33.06
N MET A 799 9.28 0.47 31.78
CA MET A 799 9.88 -0.74 31.23
C MET A 799 11.31 -0.42 30.75
N LEU A 800 12.27 -1.28 31.09
CA LEU A 800 13.64 -1.22 30.58
C LEU A 800 13.83 -2.39 29.61
N ASN A 801 13.88 -2.11 28.32
CA ASN A 801 13.99 -3.16 27.31
C ASN A 801 15.41 -3.73 27.24
N GLY A 802 15.54 -5.05 27.09
CA GLY A 802 16.85 -5.73 26.98
C GLY A 802 17.68 -5.76 28.27
N VAL A 803 17.18 -5.20 29.38
CA VAL A 803 17.88 -5.13 30.66
C VAL A 803 17.39 -6.21 31.62
N THR A 804 18.30 -7.03 32.12
CA THR A 804 18.05 -8.03 33.18
C THR A 804 19.08 -7.89 34.32
N GLY A 805 18.77 -8.42 35.51
CA GLY A 805 19.70 -8.40 36.65
C GLY A 805 19.94 -7.03 37.31
N LEU A 806 19.07 -6.05 37.07
CA LEU A 806 19.20 -4.67 37.58
C LEU A 806 19.24 -4.59 39.12
N ASP A 807 20.24 -3.91 39.70
CA ASP A 807 20.31 -3.65 41.15
C ASP A 807 19.80 -2.25 41.51
N VAL A 808 18.79 -2.19 42.40
CA VAL A 808 18.16 -0.94 42.85
C VAL A 808 19.16 0.03 43.52
N GLY A 809 20.20 -0.48 44.18
CA GLY A 809 21.19 0.32 44.89
C GLY A 809 22.28 0.92 44.00
N GLU A 810 22.45 0.40 42.78
CA GLU A 810 23.40 0.89 41.78
C GLU A 810 22.69 1.68 40.67
N SER A 811 21.47 1.29 40.27
CA SER A 811 20.76 1.84 39.11
C SER A 811 19.59 2.78 39.43
N VAL A 812 19.23 3.03 40.69
CA VAL A 812 18.07 3.89 41.06
C VAL A 812 18.45 5.00 42.04
N VAL A 813 18.13 6.24 41.67
CA VAL A 813 18.36 7.47 42.44
C VAL A 813 17.03 7.97 43.02
N PHE A 814 16.89 7.87 44.34
CA PHE A 814 15.75 8.40 45.09
C PHE A 814 16.06 9.85 45.56
N ALA A 815 15.26 10.82 45.12
CA ALA A 815 15.40 12.25 45.44
C ALA A 815 14.15 12.84 46.13
#